data_AF-A0A1G8C3V7-F1
#
_entry.id   AF-A0A1G8C3V7-F1
#
_cell.length_a   1.000
_cell.length_b   1.000
_cell.length_c   1.000
_cell.angle_alpha   90.00
_cell.angle_beta   90.00
_cell.angle_gamma   90.00
#
_symmetry.space_group_name_H-M   'P 1'
#
loop_
_entity.id
_entity.type
_entity.pdbx_description
1 polymer ?
#
loop_
_entity_poly.entity_id
_entity_poly.type
_entity_poly.pdbx_seq_one_letter_code
_entity_poly.pdbx_strand_id
1 'polypeptide(L)'
;MITPFNGFVRPVTALLLLIQLFITPAMAQITWPAGQLLPSFPTTAQTQDLFILRETSASTRWEGEGPALSHKTGRLETDGWLCQTSIDAADEHMIYGPYYTGIPAGPNVAEFRMKVDNNTANDDPVVDVDVRNATNGQILASRTITRKQFSVASEYVNFTLPFTLPADNQSIELRVYWRGTSYTKVDWVGVQQNGPSAEMYLFASLKGIVNRTQPRMFSYEGDAFAEGQYTWLRSLGLSWSETADKWSLISKYRNEISGLIVYDPAQIHTVNLATVLAKDRKALIASPILLSKLTAAPYNLPILLDLRGQFSSKLQVYQSLYNNYWPNLDHRLLIGLNPDIHKAALREYAVALGAATIWLDPNVAGESELLNSFLGSMPAGSNYMGWWPEEAPGVERASRYGIATVASDWATNLTVHSGMSRTVTTKPMPAKPALQNKLYVAFIISDGDNLQYVEHLMRKLWDNPDRGSVPIGWTLSPAMLDAMPGALNYYWQTSTNNDNLISGPSGYGYAYPNSWPDQARLNQFASKTDEYNRRAGFRVITIWNTITGGINQNVGQTFATNAPYTLGLTAQNTGGGLTIYNNSLPGMALSCNYCTNEQAMKDHITSASAGWNGTSPRFIIIQAQPWQNVTPTSFKNVANSLNANYIVVRPDHIFQLIREANGLPVNPQ
;
A
#
# COMPACT_ATOMS: atom_id res chain seq x y z
N MET A 1 30.25 75.83 -23.34
CA MET A 1 31.20 75.43 -24.40
C MET A 1 30.88 73.99 -24.76
N ILE A 2 30.60 73.53 -25.97
CA ILE A 2 30.44 74.06 -27.33
C ILE A 2 29.49 73.01 -27.97
N THR A 3 28.44 73.45 -28.64
CA THR A 3 27.56 72.65 -29.53
C THR A 3 28.33 72.20 -30.79
N PRO A 4 27.88 71.17 -31.52
CA PRO A 4 27.08 71.52 -32.71
C PRO A 4 25.95 70.53 -33.10
N PHE A 5 24.85 71.12 -33.63
CA PHE A 5 24.11 70.76 -34.86
C PHE A 5 23.52 69.34 -35.04
N ASN A 6 22.37 69.09 -35.70
CA ASN A 6 21.32 69.87 -36.35
C ASN A 6 20.14 68.94 -36.70
N GLY A 7 18.95 69.48 -37.00
CA GLY A 7 18.11 68.95 -38.10
C GLY A 7 16.72 68.37 -37.80
N PHE A 8 15.71 69.25 -37.86
CA PHE A 8 14.40 69.15 -38.55
C PHE A 8 13.63 67.81 -38.73
N VAL A 9 12.51 67.76 -37.99
CA VAL A 9 11.11 67.37 -38.24
C VAL A 9 10.64 67.01 -39.68
N ARG A 10 9.99 65.83 -39.88
CA ARG A 10 8.55 65.60 -40.27
C ARG A 10 8.24 64.14 -40.72
N PRO A 11 6.97 63.69 -40.76
CA PRO A 11 6.47 62.52 -40.01
C PRO A 11 6.21 61.25 -40.86
N VAL A 12 6.19 60.08 -40.23
CA VAL A 12 5.60 58.86 -40.80
C VAL A 12 4.81 58.10 -39.72
N THR A 13 3.50 58.13 -39.90
CA THR A 13 2.50 57.07 -39.67
C THR A 13 2.87 55.94 -38.68
N ALA A 14 2.35 56.02 -37.46
CA ALA A 14 2.37 54.91 -36.50
C ALA A 14 1.30 53.87 -36.86
N LEU A 15 1.75 52.72 -37.37
CA LEU A 15 0.94 51.52 -37.53
C LEU A 15 0.81 50.84 -36.16
N LEU A 16 -0.35 50.93 -35.52
CA LEU A 16 -0.68 50.15 -34.32
C LEU A 16 -0.88 48.68 -34.69
N LEU A 17 0.15 47.86 -34.48
CA LEU A 17 0.04 46.41 -34.45
C LEU A 17 -0.58 46.00 -33.10
N LEU A 18 -1.87 45.63 -33.13
CA LEU A 18 -2.50 44.87 -32.05
C LEU A 18 -1.84 43.49 -31.97
N ILE A 19 -0.89 43.33 -31.05
CA ILE A 19 -0.44 42.01 -30.60
C ILE A 19 -1.52 41.48 -29.65
N GLN A 20 -2.44 40.66 -30.18
CA GLN A 20 -3.23 39.76 -29.35
C GLN A 20 -2.27 38.75 -28.72
N LEU A 21 -1.89 39.00 -27.47
CA LEU A 21 -1.32 38.00 -26.58
C LEU A 21 -2.37 36.89 -26.41
N PHE A 22 -2.26 35.84 -27.22
CA PHE A 22 -2.83 34.54 -26.88
C PHE A 22 -2.11 34.06 -25.61
N ILE A 23 -2.67 34.38 -24.45
CA ILE A 23 -2.35 33.67 -23.21
C ILE A 23 -2.90 32.27 -23.41
N THR A 24 -2.05 31.36 -23.92
CA THR A 24 -2.32 29.94 -23.77
C THR A 24 -2.40 29.68 -22.25
N PRO A 25 -3.50 29.13 -21.72
CA PRO A 25 -3.50 28.72 -20.32
C PRO A 25 -2.38 27.71 -20.19
N ALA A 26 -1.37 28.05 -19.38
CA ALA A 26 -0.32 27.11 -19.03
C ALA A 26 -1.02 25.89 -18.40
N MET A 27 -1.12 24.79 -19.15
CA MET A 27 -1.66 23.56 -18.62
C MET A 27 -0.78 23.18 -17.44
N ALA A 28 -1.35 23.11 -16.24
CA ALA A 28 -0.60 22.69 -15.07
C ALA A 28 -0.04 21.27 -15.33
N GLN A 29 1.26 21.09 -15.10
CA GLN A 29 1.98 19.84 -15.38
C GLN A 29 2.58 19.29 -14.10
N ILE A 30 2.73 17.97 -14.06
CA ILE A 30 3.53 17.28 -13.05
C ILE A 30 4.95 17.82 -13.11
N THR A 31 5.49 18.22 -11.96
CA THR A 31 6.87 18.71 -11.83
C THR A 31 7.67 17.76 -10.98
N TRP A 32 8.95 17.56 -11.31
CA TRP A 32 9.81 16.72 -10.50
C TRP A 32 11.21 17.31 -10.39
N PRO A 33 11.40 18.32 -9.52
CA PRO A 33 12.70 18.90 -9.22
C PRO A 33 13.74 17.85 -8.84
N ALA A 34 15.00 18.06 -9.20
CA ALA A 34 16.09 17.09 -8.99
C ALA A 34 16.29 16.70 -7.51
N GLY A 35 15.95 17.58 -6.57
CA GLY A 35 16.03 17.33 -5.13
C GLY A 35 14.80 16.63 -4.53
N GLN A 36 13.78 16.28 -5.31
CA GLN A 36 12.59 15.61 -4.80
C GLN A 36 12.66 14.09 -4.94
N LEU A 37 12.22 13.37 -3.91
CA LEU A 37 12.13 11.91 -3.95
C LEU A 37 11.02 11.48 -4.91
N LEU A 38 9.90 12.18 -4.88
CA LEU A 38 8.72 11.90 -5.70
C LEU A 38 8.20 13.18 -6.40
N PRO A 39 7.57 13.03 -7.57
CA PRO A 39 7.03 14.16 -8.32
C PRO A 39 5.92 14.89 -7.56
N SER A 40 5.67 16.13 -7.95
CA SER A 40 4.55 16.96 -7.50
C SER A 40 3.47 16.99 -8.56
N PHE A 41 2.25 16.66 -8.16
CA PHE A 41 1.09 16.84 -9.02
C PHE A 41 0.64 18.31 -9.06
N PRO A 42 -0.09 18.72 -10.11
CA PRO A 42 -0.81 20.00 -10.11
C PRO A 42 -1.69 20.17 -8.88
N THR A 43 -1.97 21.41 -8.51
CA THR A 43 -2.85 21.70 -7.37
C THR A 43 -4.18 20.98 -7.51
N THR A 44 -4.51 20.19 -6.49
CA THR A 44 -5.78 19.46 -6.39
C THR A 44 -6.97 20.41 -6.47
N ALA A 45 -7.97 20.04 -7.28
CA ALA A 45 -9.20 20.83 -7.39
C ALA A 45 -9.97 20.84 -6.07
N GLN A 46 -10.64 21.95 -5.76
CA GLN A 46 -11.37 22.09 -4.50
C GLN A 46 -12.52 21.07 -4.35
N THR A 47 -13.15 20.68 -5.46
CA THR A 47 -14.24 19.69 -5.49
C THR A 47 -13.79 18.45 -6.24
N GLN A 48 -13.92 17.29 -5.60
CA GLN A 48 -13.58 15.98 -6.16
C GLN A 48 -14.82 15.21 -6.60
N ASP A 49 -14.74 14.50 -7.73
CA ASP A 49 -15.70 13.46 -8.06
C ASP A 49 -15.41 12.23 -7.20
N LEU A 50 -16.23 12.03 -6.18
CA LEU A 50 -16.14 10.90 -5.27
C LEU A 50 -16.91 9.71 -5.85
N PHE A 51 -16.25 8.58 -6.00
CA PHE A 51 -16.87 7.33 -6.46
C PHE A 51 -16.31 6.12 -5.72
N ILE A 52 -17.10 5.05 -5.64
CA ILE A 52 -16.68 3.79 -5.03
C ILE A 52 -15.90 2.97 -6.05
N LEU A 53 -14.67 2.58 -5.68
CA LEU A 53 -13.81 1.73 -6.50
C LEU A 53 -13.18 0.64 -5.64
N ARG A 54 -14.00 -0.34 -5.26
CA ARG A 54 -13.55 -1.53 -4.54
C ARG A 54 -14.18 -2.75 -5.17
N GLU A 55 -13.54 -3.89 -4.96
CA GLU A 55 -14.21 -5.15 -5.25
C GLU A 55 -15.41 -5.24 -4.34
N THR A 56 -16.61 -5.09 -4.90
CA THR A 56 -17.82 -5.28 -4.12
C THR A 56 -17.87 -6.76 -3.79
N SER A 57 -17.54 -7.10 -2.55
CA SER A 57 -17.76 -8.39 -1.92
C SER A 57 -19.27 -8.62 -1.72
N ALA A 58 -20.08 -8.41 -2.76
CA ALA A 58 -21.40 -9.02 -2.80
C ALA A 58 -21.19 -10.51 -3.10
N SER A 59 -20.49 -11.22 -2.20
CA SER A 59 -20.49 -12.66 -2.19
C SER A 59 -21.84 -13.07 -1.64
N THR A 60 -22.70 -13.60 -2.50
CA THR A 60 -23.91 -14.25 -2.00
C THR A 60 -23.49 -15.63 -1.52
N ARG A 61 -23.58 -15.89 -0.22
CA ARG A 61 -23.14 -17.13 0.43
C ARG A 61 -24.31 -17.85 1.06
N TRP A 62 -24.22 -19.17 1.09
CA TRP A 62 -25.18 -20.05 1.72
C TRP A 62 -24.42 -21.10 2.52
N GLU A 63 -24.69 -21.15 3.82
CA GLU A 63 -24.11 -22.13 4.73
C GLU A 63 -24.56 -23.54 4.34
N GLY A 64 -23.64 -24.50 4.47
CA GLY A 64 -23.80 -25.91 4.16
C GLY A 64 -24.94 -26.53 4.94
N GLU A 65 -25.11 -26.15 6.20
CA GLU A 65 -26.22 -26.52 7.07
C GLU A 65 -27.44 -25.61 6.98
N GLY A 66 -27.34 -24.55 6.18
CA GLY A 66 -28.37 -23.52 6.05
C GLY A 66 -29.61 -24.03 5.29
N PRO A 67 -30.79 -23.44 5.56
CA PRO A 67 -32.06 -23.88 4.96
C PRO A 67 -32.17 -23.64 3.45
N ALA A 68 -31.21 -22.92 2.85
CA ALA A 68 -31.17 -22.63 1.43
C ALA A 68 -30.56 -23.76 0.60
N LEU A 69 -29.82 -24.68 1.22
CA LEU A 69 -29.17 -25.80 0.56
C LEU A 69 -29.89 -27.10 0.91
N SER A 70 -29.74 -28.09 0.04
CA SER A 70 -30.35 -29.41 0.15
C SER A 70 -29.30 -30.50 -0.03
N HIS A 71 -29.60 -31.69 0.48
CA HIS A 71 -28.66 -32.79 0.61
C HIS A 71 -29.32 -34.12 0.19
N LYS A 72 -28.61 -34.95 -0.57
CA LYS A 72 -29.02 -36.34 -0.84
C LYS A 72 -28.27 -37.36 0.01
N THR A 73 -27.09 -36.99 0.48
CA THR A 73 -26.21 -37.81 1.31
C THR A 73 -25.55 -36.93 2.37
N GLY A 74 -25.01 -37.55 3.43
CA GLY A 74 -24.37 -36.85 4.53
C GLY A 74 -25.32 -36.41 5.64
N ARG A 75 -24.79 -35.65 6.59
CA ARG A 75 -25.46 -35.19 7.80
C ARG A 75 -24.86 -33.90 8.34
N LEU A 76 -25.64 -33.18 9.14
CA LEU A 76 -25.18 -32.02 9.89
C LEU A 76 -24.07 -32.42 10.88
N GLU A 77 -22.97 -31.67 10.89
CA GLU A 77 -21.96 -31.75 11.94
C GLU A 77 -21.39 -30.36 12.25
N THR A 78 -21.83 -29.77 13.37
CA THR A 78 -21.37 -28.46 13.88
C THR A 78 -21.57 -27.33 12.88
N ASP A 79 -20.48 -26.90 12.23
CA ASP A 79 -20.33 -25.79 11.30
C ASP A 79 -20.31 -26.25 9.83
N GLY A 80 -21.15 -27.23 9.48
CA GLY A 80 -21.24 -27.64 8.08
C GLY A 80 -21.90 -29.00 7.85
N TRP A 81 -21.94 -29.39 6.58
CA TRP A 81 -22.53 -30.64 6.11
C TRP A 81 -21.45 -31.68 5.79
N LEU A 82 -21.53 -32.84 6.42
CA LEU A 82 -20.52 -33.89 6.41
C LEU A 82 -20.95 -35.12 5.60
N CYS A 83 -20.05 -35.63 4.76
CA CYS A 83 -20.04 -37.01 4.29
C CYS A 83 -18.77 -37.76 4.75
N GLN A 84 -18.93 -39.01 5.17
CA GLN A 84 -17.86 -39.85 5.68
C GLN A 84 -17.90 -41.25 5.04
N THR A 85 -16.72 -41.73 4.65
CA THR A 85 -16.54 -43.05 4.04
C THR A 85 -17.10 -44.16 4.95
N SER A 86 -17.71 -45.18 4.34
CA SER A 86 -18.36 -46.30 5.03
C SER A 86 -19.56 -45.94 5.91
N ILE A 87 -19.96 -44.66 6.00
CA ILE A 87 -21.16 -44.22 6.73
C ILE A 87 -22.22 -43.69 5.76
N ASP A 88 -21.85 -42.73 4.92
CA ASP A 88 -22.78 -42.05 4.01
C ASP A 88 -22.73 -42.66 2.60
N ALA A 89 -23.80 -42.49 1.84
CA ALA A 89 -23.87 -42.99 0.46
C ALA A 89 -22.91 -42.22 -0.44
N ALA A 90 -21.97 -42.95 -1.07
CA ALA A 90 -21.07 -42.42 -2.08
C ALA A 90 -21.82 -42.10 -3.39
N ASP A 91 -21.19 -41.31 -4.26
CA ASP A 91 -21.70 -40.98 -5.58
C ASP A 91 -23.08 -40.30 -5.53
N GLU A 92 -23.23 -39.35 -4.62
CA GLU A 92 -24.44 -38.54 -4.45
C GLU A 92 -24.11 -37.07 -4.16
N HIS A 93 -25.09 -36.18 -4.35
CA HIS A 93 -24.94 -34.76 -4.04
C HIS A 93 -25.00 -34.53 -2.53
N MET A 94 -23.86 -34.18 -1.94
CA MET A 94 -23.81 -33.73 -0.55
C MET A 94 -24.30 -32.28 -0.40
N ILE A 95 -24.22 -31.47 -1.46
CA ILE A 95 -24.80 -30.12 -1.54
C ILE A 95 -25.47 -29.95 -2.91
N TYR A 96 -26.68 -29.41 -2.93
CA TYR A 96 -27.32 -28.81 -4.10
C TYR A 96 -28.28 -27.69 -3.66
N GLY A 97 -28.54 -26.71 -4.53
CA GLY A 97 -29.27 -25.48 -4.22
C GLY A 97 -28.42 -24.26 -4.56
N PRO A 98 -28.81 -23.02 -4.24
CA PRO A 98 -30.03 -22.59 -3.56
C PRO A 98 -31.19 -22.20 -4.50
N TYR A 99 -31.03 -22.34 -5.82
CA TYR A 99 -31.99 -21.85 -6.82
C TYR A 99 -32.18 -20.32 -6.77
N TYR A 100 -31.10 -19.59 -6.49
CA TYR A 100 -31.13 -18.14 -6.34
C TYR A 100 -31.11 -17.43 -7.69
N THR A 101 -31.94 -16.39 -7.85
CA THR A 101 -32.09 -15.63 -9.09
C THR A 101 -31.44 -14.24 -9.05
N GLY A 102 -30.92 -13.82 -7.90
CA GLY A 102 -30.35 -12.48 -7.73
C GLY A 102 -28.90 -12.32 -8.19
N ILE A 103 -28.34 -13.30 -8.90
CA ILE A 103 -27.01 -13.17 -9.51
C ILE A 103 -27.16 -12.44 -10.86
N PRO A 104 -26.45 -11.33 -11.09
CA PRO A 104 -26.48 -10.64 -12.38
C PRO A 104 -25.87 -11.47 -13.51
N ALA A 105 -26.33 -11.23 -14.74
CA ALA A 105 -25.73 -11.74 -15.96
C ALA A 105 -24.23 -11.39 -16.06
N GLY A 106 -23.50 -12.21 -16.81
CA GLY A 106 -22.09 -12.02 -17.10
C GLY A 106 -21.18 -12.96 -16.29
N PRO A 107 -19.87 -12.66 -16.27
CA PRO A 107 -18.88 -13.50 -15.60
C PRO A 107 -19.01 -13.42 -14.08
N ASN A 108 -19.03 -14.60 -13.46
CA ASN A 108 -19.16 -14.82 -12.03
C ASN A 108 -18.16 -15.92 -11.59
N VAL A 109 -17.92 -16.04 -10.29
CA VAL A 109 -17.08 -17.10 -9.71
C VAL A 109 -17.87 -17.79 -8.61
N ALA A 110 -18.08 -19.10 -8.74
CA ALA A 110 -18.61 -19.90 -7.65
C ALA A 110 -17.48 -20.27 -6.69
N GLU A 111 -17.81 -20.38 -5.42
CA GLU A 111 -16.90 -20.72 -4.33
C GLU A 111 -17.45 -21.89 -3.53
N PHE A 112 -16.56 -22.81 -3.14
CA PHE A 112 -16.88 -23.99 -2.36
C PHE A 112 -15.86 -24.09 -1.22
N ARG A 113 -16.29 -23.87 0.03
CA ARG A 113 -15.43 -24.00 1.21
C ARG A 113 -15.61 -25.37 1.83
N MET A 114 -14.56 -26.18 1.80
CA MET A 114 -14.63 -27.57 2.24
C MET A 114 -13.31 -28.09 2.81
N LYS A 115 -13.38 -29.14 3.63
CA LYS A 115 -12.22 -29.81 4.23
C LYS A 115 -12.28 -31.32 4.07
N VAL A 116 -11.12 -31.96 4.09
CA VAL A 116 -10.94 -33.42 4.09
C VAL A 116 -10.16 -33.87 5.32
N ASP A 117 -10.30 -35.13 5.71
CA ASP A 117 -9.56 -35.76 6.81
C ASP A 117 -8.08 -36.00 6.51
N ASN A 118 -7.74 -36.16 5.23
CA ASN A 118 -6.38 -36.45 4.79
C ASN A 118 -6.12 -35.90 3.38
N ASN A 119 -4.97 -35.28 3.18
CA ASN A 119 -4.53 -34.74 1.89
C ASN A 119 -3.18 -35.32 1.40
N THR A 120 -2.61 -36.30 2.12
CA THR A 120 -1.27 -36.88 1.81
C THR A 120 -1.31 -38.26 1.19
N ALA A 121 -2.45 -38.98 1.30
CA ALA A 121 -2.63 -40.24 0.59
C ALA A 121 -2.70 -40.01 -0.94
N ASN A 122 -3.03 -41.07 -1.69
CA ASN A 122 -3.21 -41.06 -3.15
C ASN A 122 -4.02 -39.84 -3.66
N ASP A 123 -4.01 -39.60 -4.97
CA ASP A 123 -4.65 -38.41 -5.57
C ASP A 123 -6.04 -38.70 -6.17
N ASP A 124 -6.82 -39.55 -5.50
CA ASP A 124 -8.15 -39.91 -5.98
C ASP A 124 -9.11 -38.69 -6.00
N PRO A 125 -10.07 -38.65 -6.94
CA PRO A 125 -11.19 -37.71 -6.92
C PRO A 125 -11.98 -37.78 -5.61
N VAL A 126 -12.22 -36.63 -4.97
CA VAL A 126 -12.97 -36.53 -3.71
C VAL A 126 -14.37 -35.98 -3.95
N VAL A 127 -14.47 -34.89 -4.70
CA VAL A 127 -15.76 -34.31 -5.12
C VAL A 127 -15.71 -33.86 -6.57
N ASP A 128 -16.88 -33.79 -7.20
CA ASP A 128 -17.08 -32.91 -8.35
C ASP A 128 -17.94 -31.73 -7.93
N VAL A 129 -17.48 -30.54 -8.31
CA VAL A 129 -18.22 -29.31 -8.11
C VAL A 129 -18.72 -28.78 -9.45
N ASP A 130 -19.94 -28.25 -9.47
CA ASP A 130 -20.48 -27.62 -10.66
C ASP A 130 -21.44 -26.47 -10.36
N VAL A 131 -21.60 -25.61 -11.36
CA VAL A 131 -22.59 -24.54 -11.39
C VAL A 131 -23.57 -24.86 -12.50
N ARG A 132 -24.86 -24.94 -12.17
CA ARG A 132 -25.94 -25.22 -13.10
C ARG A 132 -26.88 -24.03 -13.18
N ASN A 133 -27.29 -23.68 -14.39
CA ASN A 133 -28.45 -22.82 -14.63
C ASN A 133 -29.71 -23.67 -14.46
N ALA A 134 -30.33 -23.59 -13.28
CA ALA A 134 -31.52 -24.36 -12.97
C ALA A 134 -32.75 -23.93 -13.80
N THR A 135 -32.72 -22.75 -14.43
CA THR A 135 -33.79 -22.28 -15.32
C THR A 135 -33.91 -23.13 -16.58
N ASN A 136 -32.78 -23.55 -17.16
CA ASN A 136 -32.73 -24.30 -18.42
C ASN A 136 -32.02 -25.66 -18.32
N GLY A 137 -31.53 -26.01 -17.12
CA GLY A 137 -30.86 -27.27 -16.83
C GLY A 137 -29.39 -27.35 -17.25
N GLN A 138 -28.82 -26.32 -17.88
CA GLN A 138 -27.46 -26.32 -18.42
C GLN A 138 -26.40 -26.26 -17.30
N ILE A 139 -25.36 -27.08 -17.39
CA ILE A 139 -24.14 -26.92 -16.57
C ILE A 139 -23.31 -25.79 -17.17
N LEU A 140 -23.10 -24.72 -16.40
CA LEU A 140 -22.34 -23.53 -16.80
C LEU A 140 -20.83 -23.72 -16.59
N ALA A 141 -20.44 -24.49 -15.57
CA ALA A 141 -19.06 -24.84 -15.29
C ALA A 141 -19.01 -26.09 -14.39
N SER A 142 -17.96 -26.90 -14.50
CA SER A 142 -17.72 -28.04 -13.61
C SER A 142 -16.23 -28.30 -13.41
N ARG A 143 -15.88 -28.93 -12.29
CA ARG A 143 -14.50 -29.31 -11.97
C ARG A 143 -14.47 -30.48 -10.98
N THR A 144 -13.60 -31.45 -11.23
CA THR A 144 -13.22 -32.49 -10.24
C THR A 144 -12.15 -31.95 -9.30
N ILE A 145 -12.31 -32.21 -8.01
CA ILE A 145 -11.34 -31.85 -6.96
C ILE A 145 -10.78 -33.14 -6.35
N THR A 146 -9.46 -33.29 -6.44
CA THR A 146 -8.74 -34.48 -5.96
C THR A 146 -8.15 -34.25 -4.57
N ARG A 147 -7.80 -35.34 -3.89
CA ARG A 147 -7.34 -35.30 -2.49
C ARG A 147 -6.10 -34.42 -2.28
N LYS A 148 -5.13 -34.43 -3.20
CA LYS A 148 -3.91 -33.62 -3.05
C LYS A 148 -4.11 -32.14 -3.40
N GLN A 149 -5.28 -31.75 -3.94
CA GLN A 149 -5.61 -30.34 -4.18
C GLN A 149 -6.05 -29.61 -2.90
N PHE A 150 -6.34 -30.34 -1.82
CA PHE A 150 -6.50 -29.74 -0.49
C PHE A 150 -5.12 -29.41 0.08
N SER A 151 -4.85 -28.13 0.34
CA SER A 151 -3.55 -27.67 0.85
C SER A 151 -3.26 -28.15 2.27
N VAL A 152 -4.29 -28.47 3.04
CA VAL A 152 -4.19 -28.88 4.45
C VAL A 152 -5.32 -29.84 4.81
N ALA A 153 -5.01 -30.87 5.60
CA ALA A 153 -6.01 -31.80 6.14
C ALA A 153 -6.66 -31.22 7.41
N SER A 154 -7.94 -31.52 7.62
CA SER A 154 -8.76 -31.08 8.76
C SER A 154 -9.01 -29.57 8.88
N GLU A 155 -8.57 -28.77 7.90
CA GLU A 155 -8.86 -27.34 7.80
C GLU A 155 -9.63 -27.01 6.52
N TYR A 156 -10.46 -25.96 6.56
CA TYR A 156 -11.26 -25.54 5.42
C TYR A 156 -10.41 -24.85 4.34
N VAL A 157 -10.56 -25.33 3.11
CA VAL A 157 -9.95 -24.80 1.90
C VAL A 157 -11.05 -24.28 0.97
N ASN A 158 -10.81 -23.12 0.34
CA ASN A 158 -11.73 -22.55 -0.65
C ASN A 158 -11.33 -22.99 -2.06
N PHE A 159 -12.30 -23.51 -2.81
CA PHE A 159 -12.16 -23.84 -4.22
C PHE A 159 -13.04 -22.93 -5.06
N THR A 160 -12.49 -22.37 -6.13
CA THR A 160 -13.18 -21.44 -7.01
C THR A 160 -13.47 -22.08 -8.37
N LEU A 161 -14.63 -21.75 -8.95
CA LEU A 161 -15.07 -22.21 -10.26
C LEU A 161 -15.70 -21.04 -11.05
N PRO A 162 -14.95 -20.41 -11.99
CA PRO A 162 -15.48 -19.37 -12.85
C PRO A 162 -16.62 -19.88 -13.75
N PHE A 163 -17.67 -19.09 -13.93
CA PHE A 163 -18.79 -19.38 -14.84
C PHE A 163 -19.35 -18.09 -15.45
N THR A 164 -20.14 -18.21 -16.53
CA THR A 164 -20.85 -17.06 -17.13
C THR A 164 -22.35 -17.31 -17.09
N LEU A 165 -23.10 -16.38 -16.51
CA LEU A 165 -24.56 -16.42 -16.49
C LEU A 165 -25.10 -15.68 -17.73
N PRO A 166 -25.88 -16.33 -18.61
CA PRO A 166 -26.23 -15.74 -19.91
C PRO A 166 -27.28 -14.63 -19.85
N ALA A 167 -28.10 -14.55 -18.80
CA ALA A 167 -29.09 -13.49 -18.62
C ALA A 167 -29.39 -13.22 -17.13
N ASP A 168 -29.91 -12.02 -16.82
CA ASP A 168 -30.34 -11.66 -15.47
C ASP A 168 -31.54 -12.51 -15.03
N ASN A 169 -31.75 -12.58 -13.71
CA ASN A 169 -32.88 -13.29 -13.08
C ASN A 169 -32.93 -14.80 -13.37
N GLN A 170 -31.83 -15.41 -13.81
CA GLN A 170 -31.73 -16.84 -14.00
C GLN A 170 -31.39 -17.55 -12.68
N SER A 171 -32.12 -18.62 -12.39
CA SER A 171 -31.90 -19.44 -11.20
C SER A 171 -30.60 -20.23 -11.32
N ILE A 172 -29.70 -20.07 -10.33
CA ILE A 172 -28.47 -20.84 -10.24
C ILE A 172 -28.54 -21.94 -9.18
N GLU A 173 -27.86 -23.06 -9.44
CA GLU A 173 -27.70 -24.18 -8.53
C GLU A 173 -26.19 -24.50 -8.45
N LEU A 174 -25.62 -24.41 -7.26
CA LEU A 174 -24.26 -24.82 -6.91
C LEU A 174 -24.32 -26.24 -6.35
N ARG A 175 -23.43 -27.11 -6.83
CA ARG A 175 -23.50 -28.54 -6.52
C ARG A 175 -22.15 -29.07 -6.08
N VAL A 176 -22.16 -29.93 -5.05
CA VAL A 176 -21.02 -30.73 -4.61
C VAL A 176 -21.44 -32.20 -4.61
N TYR A 177 -20.90 -32.95 -5.56
CA TYR A 177 -21.10 -34.38 -5.71
C TYR A 177 -19.96 -35.14 -5.04
N TRP A 178 -20.27 -35.90 -4.00
CA TRP A 178 -19.26 -36.58 -3.18
C TRP A 178 -18.98 -38.00 -3.70
N ARG A 179 -17.70 -38.31 -3.93
CA ARG A 179 -17.25 -39.58 -4.55
C ARG A 179 -17.07 -40.72 -3.56
N GLY A 180 -17.24 -40.49 -2.26
CA GLY A 180 -17.09 -41.54 -1.25
C GLY A 180 -15.65 -41.98 -0.98
N THR A 181 -14.64 -41.19 -1.37
CA THR A 181 -13.22 -41.56 -1.26
C THR A 181 -12.50 -40.91 -0.08
N SER A 182 -13.09 -39.89 0.55
CA SER A 182 -12.54 -39.21 1.74
C SER A 182 -13.67 -38.69 2.61
N TYR A 183 -13.42 -38.51 3.91
CA TYR A 183 -14.24 -37.61 4.71
C TYR A 183 -14.27 -36.24 4.00
N THR A 184 -15.44 -35.63 3.87
CA THR A 184 -15.58 -34.31 3.27
C THR A 184 -16.65 -33.53 4.01
N LYS A 185 -16.28 -32.35 4.53
CA LYS A 185 -17.25 -31.42 5.11
C LYS A 185 -17.27 -30.12 4.32
N VAL A 186 -18.46 -29.67 3.95
CA VAL A 186 -18.69 -28.37 3.30
C VAL A 186 -19.21 -27.38 4.34
N ASP A 187 -18.52 -26.26 4.49
CA ASP A 187 -18.92 -25.14 5.36
C ASP A 187 -19.96 -24.28 4.64
N TRP A 188 -19.65 -23.80 3.44
CA TRP A 188 -20.57 -23.00 2.64
C TRP A 188 -20.24 -23.07 1.14
N VAL A 189 -21.21 -22.67 0.33
CA VAL A 189 -21.05 -22.37 -1.09
C VAL A 189 -21.48 -20.94 -1.39
N GLY A 190 -20.92 -20.32 -2.43
CA GLY A 190 -21.25 -18.93 -2.74
C GLY A 190 -20.95 -18.53 -4.18
N VAL A 191 -21.40 -17.34 -4.55
CA VAL A 191 -21.06 -16.69 -5.82
C VAL A 191 -20.52 -15.30 -5.57
N GLN A 192 -19.38 -15.00 -6.18
CA GLN A 192 -18.82 -13.67 -6.32
C GLN A 192 -19.03 -13.18 -7.76
N GLN A 193 -19.51 -11.94 -7.91
CA GLN A 193 -19.59 -11.32 -9.23
C GLN A 193 -18.19 -10.93 -9.69
N ASN A 194 -17.78 -11.33 -10.91
CA ASN A 194 -16.44 -11.08 -11.44
C ASN A 194 -16.34 -9.80 -12.29
N GLY A 195 -17.29 -8.88 -12.12
CA GLY A 195 -17.28 -7.53 -12.71
C GLY A 195 -16.43 -6.47 -11.98
N PRO A 196 -16.33 -6.47 -10.63
CA PRO A 196 -15.66 -5.39 -9.89
C PRO A 196 -14.15 -5.31 -10.17
N SER A 197 -13.48 -6.45 -10.31
CA SER A 197 -12.04 -6.58 -10.62
C SER A 197 -11.67 -5.93 -11.96
N ALA A 198 -12.48 -6.17 -13.00
CA ALA A 198 -12.24 -5.64 -14.34
C ALA A 198 -12.46 -4.12 -14.40
N GLU A 199 -13.40 -3.60 -13.62
CA GLU A 199 -13.68 -2.17 -13.51
C GLU A 199 -12.55 -1.42 -12.76
N MET A 200 -11.84 -2.08 -11.84
CA MET A 200 -10.76 -1.44 -11.07
C MET A 200 -9.63 -0.90 -11.93
N TYR A 201 -9.10 -1.68 -12.87
CA TYR A 201 -8.07 -1.19 -13.80
C TYR A 201 -8.57 -0.05 -14.68
N LEU A 202 -9.83 -0.15 -15.13
CA LEU A 202 -10.46 0.83 -16.01
C LEU A 202 -10.57 2.19 -15.32
N PHE A 203 -11.12 2.23 -14.11
CA PHE A 203 -11.32 3.49 -13.40
C PHE A 203 -10.05 4.01 -12.72
N ALA A 204 -9.11 3.15 -12.33
CA ALA A 204 -7.78 3.59 -11.88
C ALA A 204 -7.00 4.27 -13.01
N SER A 205 -7.07 3.73 -14.23
CA SER A 205 -6.45 4.39 -15.40
C SER A 205 -7.16 5.69 -15.79
N LEU A 206 -8.50 5.72 -15.75
CA LEU A 206 -9.25 6.98 -15.93
C LEU A 206 -8.80 8.05 -14.93
N LYS A 207 -8.76 7.69 -13.64
CA LYS A 207 -8.33 8.59 -12.55
C LYS A 207 -6.92 9.11 -12.78
N GLY A 208 -5.97 8.24 -13.13
CA GLY A 208 -4.60 8.65 -13.45
C GLY A 208 -4.51 9.61 -14.65
N ILE A 209 -5.30 9.36 -15.71
CA ILE A 209 -5.37 10.24 -16.89
C ILE A 209 -5.90 11.62 -16.52
N VAL A 210 -7.03 11.68 -15.80
CA VAL A 210 -7.71 12.93 -15.42
C VAL A 210 -6.88 13.72 -14.41
N ASN A 211 -6.31 13.04 -13.41
CA ASN A 211 -5.63 13.71 -12.31
C ASN A 211 -4.23 14.24 -12.68
N ARG A 212 -3.62 13.79 -13.78
CA ARG A 212 -2.30 14.30 -14.20
C ARG A 212 -2.31 15.77 -14.62
N THR A 213 -3.45 16.27 -15.11
CA THR A 213 -3.63 17.67 -15.56
C THR A 213 -4.13 18.54 -14.41
N GLN A 214 -5.08 18.02 -13.64
CA GLN A 214 -5.54 18.57 -12.37
C GLN A 214 -6.27 17.46 -11.60
N PRO A 215 -5.86 17.12 -10.36
CA PRO A 215 -6.56 16.13 -9.55
C PRO A 215 -8.03 16.52 -9.28
N ARG A 216 -8.96 15.74 -9.84
CA ARG A 216 -10.42 15.97 -9.81
C ARG A 216 -11.21 14.70 -9.47
N MET A 217 -10.57 13.54 -9.48
CA MET A 217 -11.18 12.25 -9.18
C MET A 217 -10.62 11.66 -7.88
N PHE A 218 -11.52 11.29 -6.97
CA PHE A 218 -11.21 10.63 -5.71
C PHE A 218 -11.98 9.32 -5.61
N SER A 219 -11.29 8.21 -5.40
CA SER A 219 -11.91 6.90 -5.23
C SER A 219 -11.92 6.49 -3.76
N TYR A 220 -13.00 5.86 -3.32
CA TYR A 220 -12.98 5.08 -2.08
C TYR A 220 -12.79 3.61 -2.42
N GLU A 221 -11.62 3.07 -2.04
CA GLU A 221 -11.21 1.68 -2.29
C GLU A 221 -11.14 0.85 -1.01
N GLY A 222 -11.65 1.41 0.09
CA GLY A 222 -11.37 0.93 1.44
C GLY A 222 -12.04 -0.38 1.86
N ASP A 223 -11.34 -1.09 2.74
CA ASP A 223 -11.69 -2.37 3.37
C ASP A 223 -11.94 -2.21 4.90
N ALA A 224 -11.73 -3.28 5.68
CA ALA A 224 -11.84 -3.25 7.13
C ALA A 224 -10.83 -2.31 7.83
N PHE A 225 -9.67 -2.04 7.21
CA PHE A 225 -8.64 -1.15 7.72
C PHE A 225 -8.82 0.31 7.27
N ALA A 226 -9.58 0.57 6.22
CA ALA A 226 -9.80 1.92 5.68
C ALA A 226 -10.60 2.87 6.59
N GLU A 227 -10.08 4.08 6.74
CA GLU A 227 -10.49 5.22 7.56
C GLU A 227 -11.88 5.83 7.24
N GLY A 228 -12.52 5.36 6.18
CA GLY A 228 -13.86 5.76 5.76
C GLY A 228 -13.87 6.80 4.64
N GLN A 229 -14.87 6.70 3.76
CA GLN A 229 -14.92 7.36 2.46
C GLN A 229 -14.79 8.90 2.45
N TYR A 230 -15.14 9.57 3.55
CA TYR A 230 -15.11 11.03 3.64
C TYR A 230 -13.95 11.57 4.47
N THR A 231 -13.19 10.70 5.13
CA THR A 231 -12.27 11.09 6.19
C THR A 231 -11.14 11.95 5.64
N TRP A 232 -10.48 11.53 4.55
CA TRP A 232 -9.44 12.35 3.93
C TRP A 232 -9.97 13.60 3.26
N LEU A 233 -11.11 13.52 2.56
CA LEU A 233 -11.75 14.71 1.97
C LEU A 233 -12.00 15.79 3.03
N ARG A 234 -12.59 15.42 4.18
CA ARG A 234 -12.81 16.34 5.30
C ARG A 234 -11.50 16.83 5.92
N SER A 235 -10.56 15.93 6.18
CA SER A 235 -9.27 16.25 6.82
C SER A 235 -8.44 17.21 5.97
N LEU A 236 -8.57 17.15 4.65
CA LEU A 236 -7.87 17.99 3.68
C LEU A 236 -8.66 19.25 3.28
N GLY A 237 -9.87 19.44 3.81
CA GLY A 237 -10.72 20.58 3.48
C GLY A 237 -11.27 20.58 2.05
N LEU A 238 -11.40 19.40 1.43
CA LEU A 238 -11.92 19.21 0.08
C LEU A 238 -13.45 19.02 0.11
N SER A 239 -14.13 19.57 -0.88
CA SER A 239 -15.54 19.27 -1.16
C SER A 239 -15.64 18.11 -2.15
N TRP A 240 -16.82 17.50 -2.25
CA TRP A 240 -17.02 16.40 -3.19
C TRP A 240 -18.40 16.40 -3.83
N SER A 241 -18.46 15.85 -5.04
CA SER A 241 -19.69 15.45 -5.73
C SER A 241 -19.73 13.93 -5.75
N GLU A 242 -20.75 13.35 -5.13
CA GLU A 242 -20.93 11.90 -5.15
C GLU A 242 -21.41 11.45 -6.53
N THR A 243 -20.71 10.44 -7.06
CA THR A 243 -21.05 9.85 -8.35
C THR A 243 -21.79 8.55 -8.12
N ALA A 244 -23.11 8.57 -8.33
CA ALA A 244 -23.96 7.39 -8.16
C ALA A 244 -23.59 6.26 -9.15
N ASP A 245 -23.35 6.61 -10.42
CA ASP A 245 -22.85 5.69 -11.43
C ASP A 245 -21.47 6.11 -11.91
N LYS A 246 -20.43 5.40 -11.47
CA LYS A 246 -19.04 5.66 -11.86
C LYS A 246 -18.83 5.60 -13.38
N TRP A 247 -19.65 4.88 -14.13
CA TRP A 247 -19.56 4.83 -15.58
C TRP A 247 -19.85 6.18 -16.26
N SER A 248 -20.64 7.05 -15.62
CA SER A 248 -20.86 8.42 -16.08
C SER A 248 -19.57 9.25 -16.14
N LEU A 249 -18.54 8.89 -15.36
CA LEU A 249 -17.24 9.58 -15.35
C LEU A 249 -16.49 9.44 -16.67
N ILE A 250 -16.64 8.30 -17.37
CA ILE A 250 -16.03 8.11 -18.70
C ILE A 250 -16.63 9.11 -19.68
N SER A 251 -17.95 9.35 -19.61
CA SER A 251 -18.63 10.35 -20.44
C SER A 251 -18.25 11.77 -20.03
N LYS A 252 -18.19 12.06 -18.73
CA LYS A 252 -17.79 13.37 -18.19
C LYS A 252 -16.39 13.78 -18.66
N TYR A 253 -15.44 12.85 -18.62
CA TYR A 253 -14.04 13.07 -18.97
C TYR A 253 -13.67 12.63 -20.39
N ARG A 254 -14.67 12.48 -21.28
CA ARG A 254 -14.46 11.92 -22.63
C ARG A 254 -13.36 12.62 -23.43
N ASN A 255 -13.23 13.94 -23.31
CA ASN A 255 -12.23 14.72 -24.05
C ASN A 255 -10.79 14.49 -23.58
N GLU A 256 -10.60 13.82 -22.44
CA GLU A 256 -9.29 13.47 -21.89
C GLU A 256 -8.88 12.03 -22.25
N ILE A 257 -9.76 11.27 -22.91
CA ILE A 257 -9.61 9.84 -23.23
C ILE A 257 -9.57 9.66 -24.75
N SER A 258 -8.56 8.94 -25.25
CA SER A 258 -8.42 8.63 -26.68
C SER A 258 -8.93 7.24 -27.06
N GLY A 259 -9.00 6.28 -26.13
CA GLY A 259 -9.44 4.92 -26.42
C GLY A 259 -9.05 3.90 -25.35
N LEU A 260 -8.86 2.64 -25.76
CA LEU A 260 -8.65 1.49 -24.87
C LEU A 260 -7.29 0.81 -25.14
N ILE A 261 -6.62 0.37 -24.07
CA ILE A 261 -5.61 -0.69 -24.13
C ILE A 261 -6.25 -1.95 -23.54
N VAL A 262 -6.39 -2.99 -24.35
CA VAL A 262 -6.93 -4.28 -23.91
C VAL A 262 -5.79 -5.10 -23.33
N TYR A 263 -5.87 -5.44 -22.04
CA TYR A 263 -4.89 -6.35 -21.44
C TYR A 263 -5.29 -7.81 -21.69
N ASP A 264 -4.34 -8.73 -21.49
CA ASP A 264 -4.55 -10.17 -21.57
C ASP A 264 -4.83 -10.78 -20.19
N PRO A 265 -6.05 -11.27 -19.90
CA PRO A 265 -6.31 -12.00 -18.65
C PRO A 265 -5.52 -13.30 -18.53
N ALA A 266 -5.12 -13.94 -19.64
CA ALA A 266 -4.30 -15.16 -19.62
C ALA A 266 -2.82 -14.86 -19.34
N GLN A 267 -2.40 -13.59 -19.51
CA GLN A 267 -1.09 -13.08 -19.10
C GLN A 267 -1.28 -11.75 -18.39
N ILE A 268 -1.76 -11.83 -17.13
CA ILE A 268 -2.21 -10.67 -16.35
C ILE A 268 -1.16 -9.57 -16.18
N HIS A 269 0.13 -9.90 -16.28
CA HIS A 269 1.22 -8.92 -16.24
C HIS A 269 1.20 -7.92 -17.40
N THR A 270 0.48 -8.21 -18.49
CA THR A 270 0.20 -7.22 -19.55
C THR A 270 -0.54 -5.99 -19.04
N VAL A 271 -1.25 -6.06 -17.90
CA VAL A 271 -1.84 -4.90 -17.24
C VAL A 271 -0.77 -3.91 -16.78
N ASN A 272 0.36 -4.39 -16.26
CA ASN A 272 1.45 -3.51 -15.84
C ASN A 272 2.10 -2.84 -17.05
N LEU A 273 2.25 -3.54 -18.18
CA LEU A 273 2.65 -2.93 -19.43
C LEU A 273 1.63 -1.89 -19.92
N ALA A 274 0.33 -2.21 -19.88
CA ALA A 274 -0.74 -1.27 -20.22
C ALA A 274 -0.73 -0.03 -19.32
N THR A 275 -0.38 -0.18 -18.04
CA THR A 275 -0.24 0.92 -17.06
C THR A 275 0.82 1.93 -17.49
N VAL A 276 1.98 1.47 -17.95
CA VAL A 276 3.04 2.34 -18.49
C VAL A 276 2.56 3.09 -19.74
N LEU A 277 1.89 2.39 -20.65
CA LEU A 277 1.51 2.92 -21.96
C LEU A 277 0.27 3.82 -21.93
N ALA A 278 -0.55 3.74 -20.87
CA ALA A 278 -1.80 4.48 -20.75
C ALA A 278 -1.59 6.00 -20.76
N LYS A 279 -0.49 6.48 -20.16
CA LYS A 279 -0.16 7.92 -20.08
C LYS A 279 -0.19 8.61 -21.43
N ASP A 280 0.66 8.16 -22.35
CA ASP A 280 0.88 8.87 -23.61
C ASP A 280 -0.20 8.54 -24.64
N ARG A 281 -0.85 7.38 -24.49
CA ARG A 281 -2.01 6.99 -25.32
C ARG A 281 -3.33 7.57 -24.82
N LYS A 282 -3.38 8.17 -23.63
CA LYS A 282 -4.62 8.61 -22.94
C LYS A 282 -5.68 7.52 -22.97
N ALA A 283 -5.27 6.29 -22.66
CA ALA A 283 -6.07 5.10 -22.92
C ALA A 283 -6.50 4.43 -21.62
N LEU A 284 -7.78 4.05 -21.55
CA LEU A 284 -8.29 3.26 -20.43
C LEU A 284 -7.79 1.81 -20.55
N ILE A 285 -7.39 1.23 -19.43
CA ILE A 285 -6.95 -0.17 -19.35
C ILE A 285 -8.21 -1.03 -19.20
N ALA A 286 -8.53 -1.81 -20.23
CA ALA A 286 -9.80 -2.51 -20.32
C ALA A 286 -9.63 -4.02 -20.31
N SER A 287 -10.45 -4.69 -19.52
CA SER A 287 -10.63 -6.14 -19.63
C SER A 287 -11.38 -6.48 -20.92
N PRO A 288 -11.09 -7.62 -21.57
CA PRO A 288 -11.85 -8.10 -22.72
C PRO A 288 -13.36 -8.20 -22.46
N ILE A 289 -13.76 -8.48 -21.21
CA ILE A 289 -15.18 -8.60 -20.82
C ILE A 289 -15.93 -7.26 -20.88
N LEU A 290 -15.21 -6.13 -20.84
CA LEU A 290 -15.80 -4.78 -20.86
C LEU A 290 -15.88 -4.19 -22.27
N LEU A 291 -15.31 -4.84 -23.28
CA LEU A 291 -15.18 -4.27 -24.62
C LEU A 291 -16.53 -4.01 -25.28
N SER A 292 -17.49 -4.95 -25.19
CA SER A 292 -18.82 -4.77 -25.77
C SER A 292 -19.51 -3.51 -25.23
N LYS A 293 -19.33 -3.21 -23.94
CA LYS A 293 -19.83 -1.98 -23.31
C LYS A 293 -19.06 -0.75 -23.76
N LEU A 294 -17.72 -0.79 -23.72
CA LEU A 294 -16.85 0.36 -23.97
C LEU A 294 -16.78 0.79 -25.44
N THR A 295 -16.95 -0.14 -26.38
CA THR A 295 -16.92 0.15 -27.83
C THR A 295 -18.29 0.49 -28.40
N ALA A 296 -19.37 0.18 -27.69
CA ALA A 296 -20.74 0.57 -28.04
C ALA A 296 -21.10 1.96 -27.51
N ALA A 297 -22.24 2.50 -27.97
CA ALA A 297 -22.83 3.70 -27.38
C ALA A 297 -23.17 3.47 -25.89
N PRO A 298 -22.97 4.47 -25.01
CA PRO A 298 -22.58 5.86 -25.31
C PRO A 298 -21.06 6.09 -25.44
N TYR A 299 -20.22 5.11 -25.09
CA TYR A 299 -18.77 5.32 -24.96
C TYR A 299 -18.04 5.31 -26.31
N ASN A 300 -18.35 4.43 -27.25
CA ASN A 300 -17.74 4.42 -28.59
C ASN A 300 -16.19 4.60 -28.57
N LEU A 301 -15.49 3.95 -27.64
CA LEU A 301 -14.05 4.09 -27.48
C LEU A 301 -13.32 3.13 -28.44
N PRO A 302 -12.38 3.60 -29.28
CA PRO A 302 -11.61 2.72 -30.14
C PRO A 302 -10.58 1.91 -29.34
N ILE A 303 -10.27 0.71 -29.80
CA ILE A 303 -9.14 -0.08 -29.29
C ILE A 303 -7.85 0.47 -29.92
N LEU A 304 -6.95 1.01 -29.10
CA LEU A 304 -5.67 1.58 -29.52
C LEU A 304 -4.51 0.58 -29.44
N LEU A 305 -4.66 -0.44 -28.60
CA LEU A 305 -3.71 -1.52 -28.42
C LEU A 305 -4.44 -2.73 -27.86
N ASP A 306 -4.11 -3.91 -28.37
CA ASP A 306 -4.61 -5.18 -27.86
C ASP A 306 -3.42 -6.07 -27.50
N LEU A 307 -3.27 -6.36 -26.21
CA LEU A 307 -2.15 -7.14 -25.68
C LEU A 307 -2.48 -8.63 -25.56
N ARG A 308 -3.70 -9.05 -25.90
CA ARG A 308 -4.12 -10.46 -25.84
C ARG A 308 -3.26 -11.34 -26.75
N GLY A 309 -2.78 -12.46 -26.21
CA GLY A 309 -1.98 -13.45 -26.91
C GLY A 309 -0.60 -12.97 -27.33
N GLN A 310 -0.16 -11.77 -26.92
CA GLN A 310 1.12 -11.19 -27.35
C GLN A 310 2.33 -11.73 -26.58
N PHE A 311 2.12 -12.30 -25.39
CA PHE A 311 3.19 -12.76 -24.50
C PHE A 311 2.85 -14.12 -23.92
N SER A 312 3.82 -15.04 -23.93
CA SER A 312 3.65 -16.39 -23.36
C SER A 312 4.05 -16.47 -21.89
N SER A 313 4.80 -15.48 -21.37
CA SER A 313 5.22 -15.46 -19.97
C SER A 313 5.36 -14.04 -19.40
N LYS A 314 5.28 -13.96 -18.07
CA LYS A 314 5.54 -12.77 -17.27
C LYS A 314 6.92 -12.16 -17.59
N LEU A 315 7.95 -12.99 -17.66
CA LEU A 315 9.32 -12.53 -17.98
C LEU A 315 9.37 -11.88 -19.37
N GLN A 316 8.66 -12.44 -20.35
CA GLN A 316 8.61 -11.87 -21.70
C GLN A 316 7.94 -10.49 -21.73
N VAL A 317 6.89 -10.27 -20.93
CA VAL A 317 6.23 -8.96 -20.76
C VAL A 317 7.23 -7.93 -20.25
N TYR A 318 7.92 -8.23 -19.15
CA TYR A 318 8.83 -7.29 -18.52
C TYR A 318 10.14 -7.11 -19.29
N GLN A 319 10.62 -8.14 -19.99
CA GLN A 319 11.75 -7.98 -20.90
C GLN A 319 11.39 -7.05 -22.06
N SER A 320 10.17 -7.14 -22.60
CA SER A 320 9.68 -6.21 -23.61
C SER A 320 9.54 -4.79 -23.05
N LEU A 321 9.08 -4.64 -21.79
CA LEU A 321 9.08 -3.35 -21.10
C LEU A 321 10.49 -2.75 -21.03
N TYR A 322 11.46 -3.54 -20.57
CA TYR A 322 12.85 -3.11 -20.41
C TYR A 322 13.52 -2.76 -21.76
N ASN A 323 13.32 -3.57 -22.79
CA ASN A 323 13.99 -3.36 -24.07
C ASN A 323 13.39 -2.20 -24.87
N ASN A 324 12.05 -2.10 -24.89
CA ASN A 324 11.36 -1.24 -25.86
C ASN A 324 10.91 0.09 -25.28
N TYR A 325 10.67 0.17 -23.97
CA TYR A 325 10.04 1.33 -23.35
C TYR A 325 10.93 1.98 -22.30
N TRP A 326 11.54 1.21 -21.39
CA TRP A 326 12.40 1.72 -20.32
C TRP A 326 13.43 2.76 -20.77
N PRO A 327 14.14 2.65 -21.93
CA PRO A 327 15.14 3.64 -22.35
C PRO A 327 14.61 5.08 -22.49
N ASN A 328 13.29 5.24 -22.66
CA ASN A 328 12.64 6.55 -22.84
C ASN A 328 11.78 6.98 -21.63
N LEU A 329 11.78 6.20 -20.54
CA LEU A 329 11.06 6.53 -19.31
C LEU A 329 11.97 7.29 -18.33
N ASP A 330 11.37 7.99 -17.37
CA ASP A 330 12.13 8.57 -16.26
C ASP A 330 12.58 7.46 -15.31
N HIS A 331 13.89 7.32 -15.11
CA HIS A 331 14.47 6.24 -14.32
C HIS A 331 14.52 6.52 -12.81
N ARG A 332 14.05 7.69 -12.36
CA ARG A 332 14.08 8.05 -10.93
C ARG A 332 13.06 7.29 -10.08
N LEU A 333 12.10 6.61 -10.71
CA LEU A 333 11.08 5.81 -10.02
C LEU A 333 10.81 4.50 -10.77
N LEU A 334 10.86 3.41 -10.03
CA LEU A 334 10.36 2.10 -10.44
C LEU A 334 9.19 1.71 -9.54
N ILE A 335 8.13 1.14 -10.10
CA ILE A 335 6.94 0.74 -9.35
C ILE A 335 6.79 -0.79 -9.34
N GLY A 336 6.68 -1.37 -8.14
CA GLY A 336 6.36 -2.77 -7.90
C GLY A 336 4.90 -3.01 -7.60
N LEU A 337 4.15 -3.59 -8.54
CA LEU A 337 2.73 -3.91 -8.35
C LEU A 337 2.39 -5.31 -8.82
N ASN A 338 1.96 -6.17 -7.88
CA ASN A 338 1.32 -7.43 -8.23
C ASN A 338 -0.02 -7.14 -8.94
N PRO A 339 -0.18 -7.44 -10.24
CA PRO A 339 -1.43 -7.14 -10.93
C PRO A 339 -2.58 -8.00 -10.40
N ASP A 340 -2.36 -9.24 -9.94
CA ASP A 340 -3.46 -10.09 -9.43
C ASP A 340 -4.15 -9.50 -8.19
N ILE A 341 -3.39 -8.74 -7.40
CA ILE A 341 -3.80 -8.21 -6.10
C ILE A 341 -4.13 -6.72 -6.20
N HIS A 342 -3.21 -5.92 -6.74
CA HIS A 342 -3.27 -4.45 -6.70
C HIS A 342 -3.94 -3.91 -7.96
N LYS A 343 -5.27 -3.96 -8.01
CA LYS A 343 -6.01 -3.63 -9.23
C LYS A 343 -6.15 -2.12 -9.47
N ALA A 344 -6.28 -1.31 -8.42
CA ALA A 344 -6.48 0.14 -8.53
C ALA A 344 -5.48 0.99 -7.72
N ALA A 345 -5.31 0.68 -6.43
CA ALA A 345 -4.33 1.35 -5.56
C ALA A 345 -2.94 1.46 -6.20
N LEU A 346 -2.29 2.62 -6.03
CA LEU A 346 -1.05 3.10 -6.68
C LEU A 346 -1.06 3.14 -8.22
N ARG A 347 -1.86 2.33 -8.90
CA ARG A 347 -1.90 2.23 -10.36
C ARG A 347 -2.32 3.54 -11.00
N GLU A 348 -3.22 4.28 -10.36
CA GLU A 348 -3.63 5.61 -10.82
C GLU A 348 -2.45 6.61 -10.86
N TYR A 349 -1.55 6.54 -9.86
CA TYR A 349 -0.32 7.32 -9.81
C TYR A 349 0.67 6.85 -10.88
N ALA A 350 0.83 5.54 -11.05
CA ALA A 350 1.66 4.94 -12.10
C ALA A 350 1.22 5.35 -13.51
N VAL A 351 -0.09 5.32 -13.79
CA VAL A 351 -0.68 5.77 -15.07
C VAL A 351 -0.43 7.25 -15.29
N ALA A 352 -0.64 8.09 -14.27
CA ALA A 352 -0.44 9.53 -14.41
C ALA A 352 1.04 9.89 -14.74
N LEU A 353 1.98 9.14 -14.15
CA LEU A 353 3.42 9.31 -14.38
C LEU A 353 3.93 8.59 -15.64
N GLY A 354 3.26 7.52 -16.09
CA GLY A 354 3.80 6.61 -17.09
C GLY A 354 5.07 5.93 -16.58
N ALA A 355 5.13 5.70 -15.27
CA ALA A 355 6.29 5.12 -14.61
C ALA A 355 6.38 3.62 -14.93
N ALA A 356 7.59 3.10 -15.06
CA ALA A 356 7.80 1.68 -15.26
C ALA A 356 7.17 0.89 -14.10
N THR A 357 6.27 -0.03 -14.43
CA THR A 357 5.53 -0.83 -13.47
C THR A 357 5.86 -2.30 -13.71
N ILE A 358 6.40 -2.97 -12.69
CA ILE A 358 6.88 -4.36 -12.74
C ILE A 358 6.40 -5.17 -11.53
N TRP A 359 6.62 -6.48 -11.56
CA TRP A 359 6.46 -7.37 -10.42
C TRP A 359 7.46 -8.51 -10.56
N LEU A 360 8.74 -8.27 -10.28
CA LEU A 360 9.82 -9.24 -10.45
C LEU A 360 10.29 -9.74 -9.09
N ASP A 361 10.46 -11.06 -8.98
CA ASP A 361 10.89 -11.71 -7.75
C ASP A 361 12.42 -11.86 -7.69
N PRO A 362 13.10 -11.27 -6.69
CA PRO A 362 14.54 -11.42 -6.52
C PRO A 362 15.02 -12.87 -6.29
N ASN A 363 14.13 -13.79 -5.88
CA ASN A 363 14.44 -15.19 -5.62
C ASN A 363 14.18 -16.11 -6.84
N VAL A 364 13.54 -15.61 -7.90
CA VAL A 364 13.29 -16.38 -9.12
C VAL A 364 14.36 -16.08 -10.17
N ALA A 365 15.04 -17.12 -10.66
CA ALA A 365 16.05 -16.98 -11.72
C ALA A 365 15.43 -16.36 -12.99
N GLY A 366 16.20 -15.53 -13.71
CA GLY A 366 15.70 -14.73 -14.84
C GLY A 366 14.92 -13.48 -14.43
N GLU A 367 13.94 -13.59 -13.51
CA GLU A 367 13.27 -12.41 -12.95
C GLU A 367 14.25 -11.54 -12.14
N SER A 368 15.06 -12.20 -11.31
CA SER A 368 16.12 -11.59 -10.51
C SER A 368 17.17 -10.86 -11.38
N GLU A 369 17.54 -11.45 -12.52
CA GLU A 369 18.51 -10.87 -13.47
C GLU A 369 17.93 -9.63 -14.17
N LEU A 370 16.66 -9.72 -14.59
CA LEU A 370 15.97 -8.59 -15.19
C LEU A 370 15.75 -7.47 -14.17
N LEU A 371 15.39 -7.80 -12.93
CA LEU A 371 15.27 -6.82 -11.84
C LEU A 371 16.59 -6.09 -11.60
N ASN A 372 17.71 -6.81 -11.57
CA ASN A 372 19.04 -6.21 -11.46
C ASN A 372 19.33 -5.22 -12.60
N SER A 373 18.82 -5.49 -13.80
CA SER A 373 18.98 -4.60 -14.96
C SER A 373 18.20 -3.29 -14.79
N PHE A 374 16.96 -3.37 -14.28
CA PHE A 374 16.20 -2.16 -13.91
C PHE A 374 16.93 -1.38 -12.80
N LEU A 375 17.21 -2.01 -11.66
CA LEU A 375 17.80 -1.32 -10.50
C LEU A 375 19.19 -0.75 -10.81
N GLY A 376 20.01 -1.47 -11.59
CA GLY A 376 21.35 -1.05 -11.99
C GLY A 376 21.39 0.13 -12.96
N SER A 377 20.29 0.40 -13.68
CA SER A 377 20.18 1.54 -14.60
C SER A 377 19.54 2.78 -13.98
N MET A 378 19.02 2.68 -12.75
CA MET A 378 18.44 3.82 -12.04
C MET A 378 19.55 4.75 -11.49
N PRO A 379 19.42 6.08 -11.62
CA PRO A 379 20.41 7.03 -11.08
C PRO A 379 20.40 7.06 -9.54
N ALA A 380 21.47 7.59 -8.93
CA ALA A 380 21.52 7.80 -7.49
C ALA A 380 20.37 8.71 -7.01
N GLY A 381 19.78 8.39 -5.86
CA GLY A 381 18.61 9.10 -5.31
C GLY A 381 17.26 8.65 -5.87
N SER A 382 17.23 7.65 -6.74
CA SER A 382 15.99 7.03 -7.22
C SER A 382 15.30 6.22 -6.13
N ASN A 383 13.99 5.98 -6.32
CA ASN A 383 13.16 5.26 -5.36
C ASN A 383 12.41 4.10 -6.02
N TYR A 384 12.05 3.11 -5.21
CA TYR A 384 11.11 2.06 -5.58
C TYR A 384 9.78 2.32 -4.85
N MET A 385 8.65 2.45 -5.55
CA MET A 385 7.32 2.52 -4.93
C MET A 385 6.56 1.21 -5.12
N GLY A 386 5.52 1.00 -4.33
CA GLY A 386 4.75 -0.24 -4.32
C GLY A 386 5.33 -1.23 -3.33
N TRP A 387 5.41 -2.51 -3.71
CA TRP A 387 5.89 -3.57 -2.82
C TRP A 387 6.66 -4.66 -3.56
N TRP A 388 7.03 -5.71 -2.82
CA TRP A 388 7.84 -6.82 -3.27
C TRP A 388 7.07 -8.15 -3.13
N PRO A 389 7.38 -9.18 -3.94
CA PRO A 389 6.87 -10.53 -3.71
C PRO A 389 7.15 -11.05 -2.29
N GLU A 390 8.31 -10.70 -1.74
CA GLU A 390 8.69 -10.93 -0.35
C GLU A 390 9.51 -9.73 0.16
N GLU A 391 9.20 -9.27 1.38
CA GLU A 391 9.78 -8.06 1.97
C GLU A 391 11.30 -8.12 2.05
N ALA A 392 11.86 -9.10 2.77
CA ALA A 392 13.28 -9.10 3.10
C ALA A 392 14.18 -9.21 1.85
N PRO A 393 13.95 -10.14 0.91
CA PRO A 393 14.72 -10.20 -0.33
C PRO A 393 14.55 -8.95 -1.20
N GLY A 394 13.36 -8.35 -1.23
CA GLY A 394 13.06 -7.17 -2.04
C GLY A 394 13.74 -5.90 -1.52
N VAL A 395 13.54 -5.57 -0.25
CA VAL A 395 14.15 -4.39 0.40
C VAL A 395 15.67 -4.52 0.41
N GLU A 396 16.21 -5.70 0.71
CA GLU A 396 17.65 -5.94 0.64
C GLU A 396 18.17 -5.73 -0.79
N ARG A 397 17.47 -6.27 -1.80
CA ARG A 397 17.86 -6.13 -3.20
C ARG A 397 17.95 -4.67 -3.60
N ALA A 398 16.91 -3.86 -3.35
CA ALA A 398 16.94 -2.43 -3.68
C ALA A 398 18.05 -1.69 -2.91
N SER A 399 18.25 -2.02 -1.63
CA SER A 399 19.28 -1.40 -0.79
C SER A 399 20.68 -1.63 -1.33
N ARG A 400 20.97 -2.82 -1.90
CA ARG A 400 22.26 -3.13 -2.55
C ARG A 400 22.54 -2.29 -3.81
N TYR A 401 21.53 -1.63 -4.37
CA TYR A 401 21.69 -0.65 -5.46
C TYR A 401 21.64 0.81 -4.97
N GLY A 402 21.47 1.03 -3.67
CA GLY A 402 21.32 2.36 -3.07
C GLY A 402 19.95 2.97 -3.33
N ILE A 403 18.91 2.15 -3.43
CA ILE A 403 17.52 2.54 -3.70
C ILE A 403 16.69 2.20 -2.46
N ALA A 404 15.88 3.15 -2.02
CA ALA A 404 14.94 2.94 -0.91
C ALA A 404 13.56 2.57 -1.44
N THR A 405 12.84 1.73 -0.68
CA THR A 405 11.45 1.36 -0.94
C THR A 405 10.50 2.33 -0.24
N VAL A 406 9.49 2.83 -0.93
CA VAL A 406 8.38 3.58 -0.37
C VAL A 406 7.15 2.69 -0.48
N ALA A 407 6.82 1.98 0.60
CA ALA A 407 5.69 1.04 0.59
C ALA A 407 4.39 1.80 0.32
N SER A 408 3.70 1.43 -0.76
CA SER A 408 2.57 2.21 -1.29
C SER A 408 1.64 1.42 -2.21
N ASP A 409 1.78 0.10 -2.31
CA ASP A 409 1.03 -0.78 -3.22
C ASP A 409 -0.49 -0.80 -2.98
N TRP A 410 -0.90 -0.46 -1.75
CA TRP A 410 -2.30 -0.26 -1.39
C TRP A 410 -2.67 1.21 -1.15
N ALA A 411 -1.75 2.14 -1.38
CA ALA A 411 -2.03 3.56 -1.18
C ALA A 411 -2.96 4.07 -2.29
N THR A 412 -4.00 4.79 -1.89
CA THR A 412 -5.02 5.31 -2.80
C THR A 412 -4.90 6.82 -2.92
N ASN A 413 -5.45 7.37 -4.00
CA ASN A 413 -5.55 8.82 -4.20
C ASN A 413 -4.22 9.59 -4.12
N LEU A 414 -3.07 8.97 -4.37
CA LEU A 414 -1.76 9.62 -4.31
C LEU A 414 -1.63 10.80 -5.29
N THR A 415 -2.32 10.76 -6.44
CA THR A 415 -2.37 11.92 -7.34
C THR A 415 -3.08 13.13 -6.72
N VAL A 416 -4.11 12.90 -5.89
CA VAL A 416 -4.81 13.94 -5.12
C VAL A 416 -3.96 14.40 -3.94
N HIS A 417 -3.40 13.45 -3.18
CA HIS A 417 -2.57 13.74 -2.02
C HIS A 417 -1.31 14.53 -2.38
N SER A 418 -0.64 14.18 -3.49
CA SER A 418 0.56 14.87 -3.98
C SER A 418 0.28 16.28 -4.51
N GLY A 419 -0.95 16.54 -4.97
CA GLY A 419 -1.41 17.87 -5.41
C GLY A 419 -1.77 18.84 -4.28
N MET A 420 -1.70 18.40 -3.02
CA MET A 420 -1.92 19.26 -1.85
C MET A 420 -0.71 20.18 -1.59
N SER A 421 -0.90 21.21 -0.76
CA SER A 421 0.21 22.10 -0.36
C SER A 421 1.34 21.30 0.28
N ARG A 422 2.56 21.55 -0.20
CA ARG A 422 3.82 20.98 0.32
C ARG A 422 4.33 21.68 1.59
N THR A 423 3.61 22.70 2.08
CA THR A 423 3.91 23.36 3.34
C THR A 423 3.45 22.50 4.51
N VAL A 424 4.41 22.03 5.31
CA VAL A 424 4.16 21.34 6.57
C VAL A 424 4.52 22.28 7.71
N THR A 425 3.54 22.60 8.56
CA THR A 425 3.76 23.43 9.75
C THR A 425 4.01 22.52 10.95
N THR A 426 5.27 22.34 11.31
CA THR A 426 5.66 21.52 12.46
C THR A 426 5.30 22.21 13.78
N LYS A 427 5.03 21.43 14.83
CA LYS A 427 4.84 21.95 16.19
C LYS A 427 6.17 21.92 16.96
N PRO A 428 6.40 22.90 17.85
CA PRO A 428 7.59 22.87 18.69
C PRO A 428 7.56 21.65 19.60
N MET A 429 8.72 21.03 19.79
CA MET A 429 8.88 19.93 20.74
C MET A 429 8.58 20.43 22.16
N PRO A 430 7.70 19.75 22.93
CA PRO A 430 7.45 20.09 24.33
C PRO A 430 8.71 19.98 25.18
N ALA A 431 8.72 20.64 26.34
CA ALA A 431 9.84 20.54 27.28
C ALA A 431 10.03 19.10 27.77
N LYS A 432 11.27 18.61 27.77
CA LYS A 432 11.63 17.31 28.37
C LYS A 432 11.49 17.37 29.90
N PRO A 433 11.20 16.24 30.57
CA PRO A 433 11.32 16.16 32.02
C PRO A 433 12.80 16.29 32.47
N ALA A 434 13.00 16.61 33.75
CA ALA A 434 14.33 16.57 34.36
C ALA A 434 14.87 15.13 34.40
N LEU A 435 16.16 14.96 34.14
CA LEU A 435 16.84 13.68 34.29
C LEU A 435 16.94 13.31 35.78
N GLN A 436 16.50 12.10 36.12
CA GLN A 436 16.52 11.53 37.45
C GLN A 436 16.97 10.07 37.39
N ASN A 437 17.29 9.46 38.53
CA ASN A 437 17.51 8.02 38.63
C ASN A 437 16.16 7.30 38.60
N LYS A 438 15.59 7.16 37.40
CA LYS A 438 14.30 6.52 37.11
C LYS A 438 14.41 5.60 35.89
N LEU A 439 13.41 4.77 35.72
CA LEU A 439 13.20 3.94 34.53
C LEU A 439 12.37 4.73 33.50
N TYR A 440 12.99 5.17 32.42
CA TYR A 440 12.28 5.91 31.36
C TYR A 440 11.78 4.94 30.29
N VAL A 441 10.49 5.01 29.97
CA VAL A 441 9.86 4.17 28.94
C VAL A 441 9.33 5.05 27.81
N ALA A 442 9.75 4.77 26.58
CA ALA A 442 9.17 5.38 25.37
C ALA A 442 8.38 4.34 24.58
N PHE A 443 7.15 4.68 24.22
CA PHE A 443 6.30 3.86 23.35
C PHE A 443 6.36 4.36 21.91
N ILE A 444 6.42 3.42 20.96
CA ILE A 444 6.37 3.67 19.52
C ILE A 444 5.34 2.73 18.89
N ILE A 445 4.46 3.27 18.05
CA ILE A 445 3.66 2.48 17.11
C ILE A 445 4.34 2.44 15.74
N SER A 446 4.50 1.23 15.20
CA SER A 446 5.31 0.95 14.03
C SER A 446 4.58 1.13 12.69
N ASP A 447 5.26 0.73 11.61
CA ASP A 447 4.76 0.60 10.23
C ASP A 447 4.45 1.91 9.51
N GLY A 448 4.86 3.06 10.05
CA GLY A 448 4.63 4.36 9.43
C GLY A 448 5.45 4.69 8.19
N ASP A 449 6.50 3.92 7.89
CA ASP A 449 7.19 3.98 6.60
C ASP A 449 6.26 3.60 5.43
N ASN A 450 5.22 2.83 5.73
CA ASN A 450 4.21 2.37 4.81
C ASN A 450 3.10 3.42 4.62
N LEU A 451 3.00 3.95 3.39
CA LEU A 451 2.06 5.02 3.06
C LEU A 451 0.60 4.56 3.13
N GLN A 452 0.28 3.33 2.75
CA GLN A 452 -1.09 2.81 2.89
C GLN A 452 -1.51 2.63 4.35
N TYR A 453 -0.58 2.27 5.24
CA TYR A 453 -0.86 2.20 6.67
C TYR A 453 -1.19 3.60 7.20
N VAL A 454 -0.36 4.59 6.84
CA VAL A 454 -0.54 5.98 7.24
C VAL A 454 -1.86 6.56 6.71
N GLU A 455 -2.22 6.22 5.48
CA GLU A 455 -3.49 6.62 4.86
C GLU A 455 -4.69 5.97 5.57
N HIS A 456 -4.60 4.68 5.91
CA HIS A 456 -5.74 3.89 6.39
C HIS A 456 -5.72 3.68 7.90
N LEU A 457 -5.07 2.61 8.37
CA LEU A 457 -5.19 2.16 9.76
C LEU A 457 -4.64 3.20 10.74
N MET A 458 -3.50 3.83 10.46
CA MET A 458 -2.98 4.90 11.32
C MET A 458 -4.00 6.04 11.44
N ARG A 459 -4.65 6.44 10.35
CA ARG A 459 -5.64 7.51 10.37
C ARG A 459 -6.83 7.17 11.27
N LYS A 460 -7.25 5.89 11.34
CA LYS A 460 -8.23 5.42 12.33
C LYS A 460 -7.70 5.49 13.76
N LEU A 461 -6.49 4.97 13.98
CA LEU A 461 -5.86 4.95 15.31
C LEU A 461 -5.62 6.38 15.84
N TRP A 462 -5.41 7.34 14.95
CA TRP A 462 -5.30 8.75 15.27
C TRP A 462 -6.59 9.35 15.86
N ASP A 463 -7.75 8.75 15.59
CA ASP A 463 -9.04 9.17 16.18
C ASP A 463 -9.39 8.37 17.45
N ASN A 464 -8.50 7.52 17.94
CA ASN A 464 -8.73 6.80 19.19
C ASN A 464 -8.91 7.82 20.35
N PRO A 465 -9.97 7.68 21.19
CA PRO A 465 -10.31 8.65 22.21
C PRO A 465 -9.28 8.75 23.36
N ASP A 466 -8.43 7.74 23.55
CA ASP A 466 -7.33 7.76 24.52
C ASP A 466 -6.04 8.35 23.96
N ARG A 467 -5.96 8.68 22.65
CA ARG A 467 -4.79 9.36 22.09
C ARG A 467 -4.53 10.67 22.84
N GLY A 468 -3.26 10.90 23.16
CA GLY A 468 -2.82 12.08 23.90
C GLY A 468 -2.88 11.92 25.42
N SER A 469 -3.43 10.82 25.96
CA SER A 469 -3.40 10.54 27.40
C SER A 469 -2.02 10.15 27.92
N VAL A 470 -1.19 9.53 27.07
CA VAL A 470 0.20 9.16 27.36
C VAL A 470 1.09 9.47 26.15
N PRO A 471 2.40 9.72 26.34
CA PRO A 471 3.35 9.91 25.25
C PRO A 471 3.42 8.70 24.31
N ILE A 472 3.24 8.92 23.00
CA ILE A 472 3.36 7.90 21.95
C ILE A 472 4.15 8.45 20.77
N GLY A 473 5.14 7.68 20.32
CA GLY A 473 5.82 7.83 19.04
C GLY A 473 4.99 7.24 17.91
N TRP A 474 4.77 8.00 16.85
CA TRP A 474 4.14 7.53 15.63
C TRP A 474 5.19 7.54 14.54
N THR A 475 5.56 6.36 14.02
CA THR A 475 6.39 6.31 12.82
C THR A 475 5.61 6.90 11.64
N LEU A 476 6.29 7.62 10.74
CA LEU A 476 5.80 8.09 9.44
C LEU A 476 6.93 8.11 8.41
N SER A 477 6.60 8.04 7.13
CA SER A 477 7.55 8.14 6.03
C SER A 477 7.91 9.60 5.73
N PRO A 478 9.19 9.99 5.68
CA PRO A 478 9.58 11.33 5.24
C PRO A 478 9.18 11.61 3.79
N ALA A 479 9.03 10.57 2.95
CA ALA A 479 8.53 10.69 1.57
C ALA A 479 7.11 11.27 1.49
N MET A 480 6.36 11.33 2.60
CA MET A 480 5.08 12.03 2.66
C MET A 480 5.17 13.51 2.30
N LEU A 481 6.33 14.16 2.48
CA LEU A 481 6.56 15.54 2.01
C LEU A 481 6.31 15.69 0.50
N ASP A 482 6.43 14.60 -0.25
CA ASP A 482 6.22 14.57 -1.69
C ASP A 482 4.95 13.80 -2.09
N ALA A 483 4.69 12.65 -1.46
CA ALA A 483 3.58 11.77 -1.81
C ALA A 483 2.23 12.26 -1.26
N MET A 484 2.20 12.77 -0.03
CA MET A 484 0.96 13.14 0.66
C MET A 484 1.15 14.28 1.67
N PRO A 485 1.68 15.44 1.24
CA PRO A 485 2.08 16.51 2.15
C PRO A 485 0.91 17.10 2.96
N GLY A 486 -0.29 17.13 2.38
CA GLY A 486 -1.51 17.53 3.09
C GLY A 486 -1.83 16.62 4.28
N ALA A 487 -1.63 15.30 4.14
CA ALA A 487 -1.82 14.33 5.21
C ALA A 487 -0.76 14.51 6.32
N LEU A 488 0.51 14.69 5.95
CA LEU A 488 1.58 14.98 6.91
C LEU A 488 1.29 16.27 7.70
N ASN A 489 0.86 17.33 7.03
CA ASN A 489 0.49 18.58 7.68
C ASN A 489 -0.73 18.40 8.61
N TYR A 490 -1.73 17.60 8.22
CA TYR A 490 -2.87 17.27 9.08
C TYR A 490 -2.42 16.59 10.40
N TYR A 491 -1.53 15.60 10.32
CA TYR A 491 -0.99 14.94 11.53
C TYR A 491 -0.23 15.93 12.42
N TRP A 492 0.55 16.83 11.85
CA TRP A 492 1.19 17.89 12.62
C TRP A 492 0.19 18.82 13.29
N GLN A 493 -0.80 19.34 12.55
CA GLN A 493 -1.76 20.30 13.08
C GLN A 493 -2.64 19.70 14.18
N THR A 494 -2.97 18.41 14.09
CA THR A 494 -3.85 17.72 15.04
C THR A 494 -3.11 16.92 16.12
N SER A 495 -1.78 16.93 16.12
CA SER A 495 -0.96 16.29 17.17
C SER A 495 -1.16 16.96 18.53
N THR A 496 -1.20 16.17 19.60
CA THR A 496 -1.17 16.65 20.98
C THR A 496 0.27 16.83 21.46
N ASN A 497 0.47 17.37 22.66
CA ASN A 497 1.81 17.42 23.28
C ASN A 497 2.39 16.01 23.53
N ASN A 498 1.56 14.97 23.58
CA ASN A 498 1.98 13.60 23.81
C ASN A 498 2.22 12.81 22.50
N ASP A 499 1.88 13.38 21.34
CA ASP A 499 2.17 12.74 20.05
C ASP A 499 3.54 13.18 19.54
N ASN A 500 4.42 12.22 19.31
CA ASN A 500 5.71 12.45 18.66
C ASN A 500 5.73 11.78 17.29
N LEU A 501 5.70 12.58 16.23
CA LEU A 501 5.93 12.07 14.88
C LEU A 501 7.42 11.80 14.66
N ILE A 502 7.78 10.59 14.24
CA ILE A 502 9.15 10.12 14.05
C ILE A 502 9.32 9.46 12.69
N SER A 503 10.56 9.39 12.18
CA SER A 503 10.85 8.74 10.91
C SER A 503 10.74 7.23 11.08
N GLY A 504 9.89 6.61 10.27
CA GLY A 504 9.81 5.16 10.13
C GLY A 504 11.09 4.56 9.50
N PRO A 505 11.16 3.22 9.42
CA PRO A 505 12.25 2.50 8.79
C PRO A 505 12.56 2.96 7.37
N SER A 506 13.80 3.21 6.96
CA SER A 506 15.01 3.40 7.79
C SER A 506 15.61 4.78 7.53
N GLY A 507 14.75 5.78 7.34
CA GLY A 507 15.10 7.10 6.84
C GLY A 507 14.04 7.59 5.86
N TYR A 508 14.44 8.24 4.76
CA TYR A 508 13.47 8.76 3.80
C TYR A 508 12.65 7.69 3.03
N GLY A 509 13.04 6.43 3.15
CA GLY A 509 12.30 5.26 2.69
C GLY A 509 12.81 4.01 3.39
N TYR A 510 12.08 2.91 3.24
CA TYR A 510 12.44 1.63 3.81
C TYR A 510 13.64 1.02 3.08
N ALA A 511 14.71 0.86 3.82
CA ALA A 511 16.01 0.39 3.35
C ALA A 511 16.68 -0.43 4.44
N TYR A 512 17.65 -1.24 4.04
CA TYR A 512 18.63 -1.90 4.90
C TYR A 512 19.97 -1.17 4.73
N PRO A 513 20.26 -0.11 5.53
CA PRO A 513 21.47 0.69 5.35
C PRO A 513 22.77 -0.13 5.53
N ASN A 514 22.72 -1.27 6.23
CA ASN A 514 23.87 -2.18 6.33
C ASN A 514 24.23 -2.82 4.99
N SER A 515 23.29 -2.89 4.05
CA SER A 515 23.45 -3.47 2.70
C SER A 515 23.71 -2.42 1.62
N TRP A 516 23.93 -1.15 2.00
CA TRP A 516 24.16 -0.07 1.03
C TRP A 516 25.46 -0.29 0.24
N PRO A 517 25.48 -0.03 -1.09
CA PRO A 517 26.56 -0.47 -1.98
C PRO A 517 27.94 0.11 -1.65
N ASP A 518 27.99 1.38 -1.25
CA ASP A 518 29.23 2.08 -0.99
C ASP A 518 29.03 3.25 -0.02
N GLN A 519 30.13 3.70 0.57
CA GLN A 519 30.14 4.75 1.60
C GLN A 519 29.68 6.11 1.06
N ALA A 520 29.97 6.45 -0.19
CA ALA A 520 29.60 7.74 -0.76
C ALA A 520 28.08 7.83 -0.94
N ARG A 521 27.47 6.78 -1.49
CA ARG A 521 26.01 6.68 -1.58
C ARG A 521 25.35 6.59 -0.21
N LEU A 522 25.99 5.96 0.78
CA LEU A 522 25.45 5.88 2.15
C LEU A 522 25.46 7.26 2.82
N ASN A 523 26.51 8.06 2.61
CA ASN A 523 26.56 9.45 3.06
C ASN A 523 25.45 10.29 2.42
N GLN A 524 25.20 10.10 1.12
CA GLN A 524 24.11 10.77 0.40
C GLN A 524 22.74 10.35 0.95
N PHE A 525 22.55 9.06 1.23
CA PHE A 525 21.32 8.54 1.85
C PHE A 525 21.04 9.19 3.21
N ALA A 526 22.04 9.23 4.09
CA ALA A 526 21.90 9.86 5.41
C ALA A 526 21.68 11.37 5.32
N SER A 527 22.42 12.07 4.45
CA SER A 527 22.24 13.52 4.24
C SER A 527 20.85 13.85 3.71
N LYS A 528 20.34 13.06 2.76
CA LYS A 528 19.00 13.24 2.21
C LYS A 528 17.91 12.95 3.23
N THR A 529 18.15 11.95 4.08
CA THR A 529 17.29 11.63 5.21
C THR A 529 17.22 12.82 6.18
N ASP A 530 18.36 13.45 6.53
CA ASP A 530 18.37 14.65 7.39
C ASP A 530 17.57 15.81 6.78
N GLU A 531 17.77 16.09 5.49
CA GLU A 531 17.06 17.14 4.77
C GLU A 531 15.53 16.96 4.86
N TYR A 532 15.06 15.73 4.59
CA TYR A 532 13.63 15.42 4.63
C TYR A 532 13.10 15.41 6.05
N ASN A 533 13.84 14.84 7.01
CA ASN A 533 13.46 14.82 8.40
C ASN A 533 13.38 16.22 9.01
N ARG A 534 14.28 17.13 8.63
CA ARG A 534 14.22 18.54 9.06
C ARG A 534 12.96 19.23 8.57
N ARG A 535 12.58 19.01 7.30
CA ARG A 535 11.34 19.55 6.71
C ARG A 535 10.08 18.89 7.27
N ALA A 536 10.13 17.59 7.56
CA ALA A 536 9.03 16.83 8.13
C ALA A 536 8.92 16.99 9.66
N GLY A 537 9.94 17.55 10.32
CA GLY A 537 10.00 17.71 11.77
C GLY A 537 10.36 16.44 12.55
N PHE A 538 10.85 15.38 11.89
CA PHE A 538 11.18 14.11 12.53
C PHE A 538 12.59 14.13 13.11
N ARG A 539 12.72 13.95 14.42
CA ARG A 539 14.03 14.01 15.11
C ARG A 539 14.56 12.66 15.58
N VAL A 540 13.77 11.60 15.41
CA VAL A 540 14.14 10.23 15.75
C VAL A 540 13.94 9.38 14.50
N ILE A 541 14.88 8.47 14.24
CA ILE A 541 14.82 7.56 13.11
C ILE A 541 14.78 6.14 13.64
N THR A 542 13.78 5.37 13.24
CA THR A 542 13.79 3.93 13.46
C THR A 542 14.57 3.25 12.34
N ILE A 543 15.55 2.41 12.64
CA ILE A 543 16.31 1.67 11.62
C ILE A 543 15.92 0.19 11.68
N TRP A 544 15.47 -0.36 10.55
CA TRP A 544 15.17 -1.77 10.35
C TRP A 544 16.05 -2.33 9.24
N ASN A 545 17.03 -3.16 9.60
CA ASN A 545 17.86 -3.89 8.63
C ASN A 545 17.33 -5.31 8.42
N THR A 546 16.98 -6.00 9.49
CA THR A 546 16.27 -7.27 9.50
C THR A 546 15.53 -7.36 10.84
N ILE A 547 14.69 -8.38 11.04
CA ILE A 547 13.96 -8.58 12.30
C ILE A 547 14.86 -8.67 13.55
N THR A 548 16.15 -8.99 13.38
CA THR A 548 17.18 -9.03 14.44
C THR A 548 18.40 -8.13 14.12
N GLY A 549 18.32 -7.31 13.08
CA GLY A 549 19.44 -6.58 12.51
C GLY A 549 19.75 -5.28 13.25
N GLY A 550 20.93 -5.21 13.86
CA GLY A 550 21.43 -3.97 14.47
C GLY A 550 21.93 -2.95 13.44
N ILE A 551 22.48 -1.84 13.94
CA ILE A 551 23.10 -0.81 13.12
C ILE A 551 24.62 -1.05 13.10
N ASN A 552 25.19 -1.29 11.92
CA ASN A 552 26.64 -1.44 11.79
C ASN A 552 27.36 -0.13 12.16
N GLN A 553 28.59 -0.24 12.66
CA GLN A 553 29.38 0.91 13.13
C GLN A 553 29.53 1.99 12.05
N ASN A 554 29.80 1.61 10.79
CA ASN A 554 29.93 2.54 9.68
C ASN A 554 28.60 3.27 9.39
N VAL A 555 27.47 2.57 9.42
CA VAL A 555 26.13 3.15 9.24
C VAL A 555 25.84 4.17 10.33
N GLY A 556 26.03 3.77 11.60
CA GLY A 556 25.80 4.66 12.74
C GLY A 556 26.69 5.91 12.69
N GLN A 557 27.97 5.76 12.34
CA GLN A 557 28.89 6.89 12.13
C GLN A 557 28.48 7.78 10.94
N THR A 558 27.91 7.19 9.89
CA THR A 558 27.42 7.92 8.72
C THR A 558 26.26 8.82 9.09
N PHE A 559 25.26 8.31 9.80
CA PHE A 559 24.16 9.12 10.33
C PHE A 559 24.64 10.17 11.32
N ALA A 560 25.57 9.82 12.22
CA ALA A 560 26.12 10.77 13.18
C ALA A 560 26.81 11.96 12.50
N THR A 561 27.43 11.74 11.34
CA THR A 561 28.13 12.77 10.57
C THR A 561 27.20 13.56 9.66
N ASN A 562 26.27 12.88 8.98
CA ASN A 562 25.49 13.46 7.88
C ASN A 562 24.04 13.77 8.25
N ALA A 563 23.58 13.41 9.45
CA ALA A 563 22.23 13.68 9.93
C ALA A 563 22.19 14.41 11.29
N PRO A 564 22.77 15.63 11.38
CA PRO A 564 22.91 16.37 12.64
C PRO A 564 21.58 16.77 13.30
N TYR A 565 20.47 16.83 12.54
CA TYR A 565 19.15 17.14 13.10
C TYR A 565 18.63 16.05 14.06
N THR A 566 19.13 14.83 13.86
CA THR A 566 18.68 13.60 14.53
C THR A 566 19.14 13.54 15.98
N LEU A 567 18.19 13.30 16.89
CA LEU A 567 18.45 13.10 18.32
C LEU A 567 18.99 11.71 18.61
N GLY A 568 18.47 10.69 17.94
CA GLY A 568 18.93 9.31 18.07
C GLY A 568 18.27 8.34 17.09
N LEU A 569 18.83 7.14 17.05
CA LEU A 569 18.42 6.03 16.19
C LEU A 569 17.87 4.89 17.05
N THR A 570 16.73 4.29 16.67
CA THR A 570 16.34 2.98 17.23
C THR A 570 16.88 1.85 16.36
N ALA A 571 17.18 0.70 16.96
CA ALA A 571 17.66 -0.50 16.27
C ALA A 571 16.85 -1.74 16.65
N GLN A 572 16.66 -2.66 15.70
CA GLN A 572 15.85 -3.88 15.86
C GLN A 572 16.62 -5.08 16.47
N ASN A 573 17.85 -4.91 16.95
CA ASN A 573 18.56 -5.99 17.63
C ASN A 573 18.20 -6.01 19.12
N THR A 574 17.01 -6.51 19.48
CA THR A 574 16.54 -6.54 20.88
C THR A 574 17.63 -7.07 21.83
N GLY A 575 17.94 -6.29 22.86
CA GLY A 575 19.01 -6.59 23.83
C GLY A 575 20.40 -6.03 23.47
N GLY A 576 20.57 -5.40 22.30
CA GLY A 576 21.84 -4.83 21.84
C GLY A 576 22.33 -3.58 22.58
N GLY A 577 21.52 -3.01 23.46
CA GLY A 577 21.90 -1.87 24.31
C GLY A 577 22.07 -0.54 23.59
N LEU A 578 22.79 0.38 24.24
CA LEU A 578 23.10 1.73 23.75
C LEU A 578 24.51 1.75 23.11
N THR A 579 24.62 2.35 21.93
CA THR A 579 25.89 2.68 21.27
C THR A 579 25.93 4.17 20.99
N ILE A 580 27.04 4.85 21.30
CA ILE A 580 27.25 6.25 20.90
C ILE A 580 28.13 6.27 19.64
N TYR A 581 27.54 6.65 18.52
CA TYR A 581 28.25 6.77 17.25
C TYR A 581 28.91 8.15 17.12
N ASN A 582 30.16 8.15 16.67
CA ASN A 582 30.97 9.35 16.44
C ASN A 582 30.89 10.37 17.60
N ASN A 583 30.87 9.87 18.85
CA ASN A 583 30.74 10.65 20.09
C ASN A 583 29.60 11.69 20.07
N SER A 584 28.55 11.48 19.28
CA SER A 584 27.54 12.52 19.02
C SER A 584 26.12 12.00 18.86
N LEU A 585 25.92 10.79 18.34
CA LEU A 585 24.59 10.24 18.05
C LEU A 585 24.35 8.93 18.82
N PRO A 586 23.40 8.90 19.76
CA PRO A 586 22.98 7.64 20.38
C PRO A 586 22.17 6.78 19.41
N GLY A 587 22.58 5.52 19.26
CA GLY A 587 21.75 4.45 18.73
C GLY A 587 21.38 3.48 19.84
N MET A 588 20.10 3.16 19.96
CA MET A 588 19.58 2.33 21.04
C MET A 588 18.74 1.19 20.51
N ALA A 589 19.10 -0.04 20.88
CA ALA A 589 18.29 -1.21 20.60
C ALA A 589 16.94 -1.11 21.31
N LEU A 590 15.88 -1.46 20.60
CA LEU A 590 14.55 -1.57 21.17
C LEU A 590 14.53 -2.71 22.19
N SER A 591 13.81 -2.52 23.28
CA SER A 591 13.55 -3.61 24.24
C SER A 591 12.50 -4.58 23.70
N CYS A 592 11.63 -4.10 22.82
CA CYS A 592 10.73 -4.90 21.99
C CYS A 592 10.63 -4.27 20.60
N ASN A 593 10.95 -5.04 19.55
CA ASN A 593 10.94 -4.58 18.16
C ASN A 593 9.52 -4.44 17.58
N TYR A 594 8.66 -5.41 17.92
CA TYR A 594 7.38 -5.63 17.24
C TYR A 594 6.37 -6.29 18.20
N CYS A 595 6.14 -5.64 19.34
CA CYS A 595 5.25 -6.16 20.39
C CYS A 595 3.81 -6.31 19.88
N THR A 596 3.20 -7.46 20.19
CA THR A 596 1.91 -7.86 19.63
C THR A 596 0.70 -7.48 20.47
N ASN A 597 0.88 -7.22 21.76
CA ASN A 597 -0.19 -6.90 22.71
C ASN A 597 0.36 -6.23 23.98
N GLU A 598 -0.55 -5.85 24.89
CA GLU A 598 -0.19 -5.24 26.19
C GLU A 598 0.71 -6.11 27.06
N GLN A 599 0.49 -7.44 27.08
CA GLN A 599 1.27 -8.34 27.93
C GLN A 599 2.71 -8.42 27.44
N ALA A 600 2.92 -8.56 26.12
CA ALA A 600 4.25 -8.53 25.53
C ALA A 600 4.99 -7.23 25.90
N MET A 601 4.32 -6.08 25.83
CA MET A 601 4.91 -4.80 26.25
C MET A 601 5.34 -4.82 27.73
N LYS A 602 4.47 -5.30 28.63
CA LYS A 602 4.75 -5.41 30.07
C LYS A 602 5.93 -6.35 30.36
N ASP A 603 5.99 -7.49 29.68
CA ASP A 603 7.05 -8.49 29.84
C ASP A 603 8.40 -7.94 29.41
N HIS A 604 8.45 -7.27 28.25
CA HIS A 604 9.68 -6.64 27.75
C HIS A 604 10.14 -5.46 28.63
N ILE A 605 9.21 -4.66 29.18
CA ILE A 605 9.55 -3.61 30.15
C ILE A 605 10.12 -4.23 31.43
N THR A 606 9.50 -5.29 31.94
CA THR A 606 9.94 -6.00 33.14
C THR A 606 11.36 -6.56 32.94
N SER A 607 11.59 -7.26 31.83
CA SER A 607 12.89 -7.80 31.45
C SER A 607 13.96 -6.71 31.34
N ALA A 608 13.68 -5.62 30.63
CA ALA A 608 14.63 -4.50 30.48
C ALA A 608 14.92 -3.76 31.81
N SER A 609 13.97 -3.75 32.74
CA SER A 609 14.12 -3.14 34.07
C SER A 609 14.80 -4.05 35.11
N ALA A 610 15.02 -5.34 34.80
CA ALA A 610 15.57 -6.29 35.75
C ALA A 610 16.93 -5.86 36.33
N GLY A 611 17.10 -6.00 37.64
CA GLY A 611 18.34 -5.62 38.34
C GLY A 611 18.60 -4.11 38.46
N TRP A 612 17.63 -3.26 38.13
CA TRP A 612 17.73 -1.83 38.40
C TRP A 612 17.62 -1.54 39.91
N ASN A 613 18.57 -0.79 40.46
CA ASN A 613 18.73 -0.56 41.91
C ASN A 613 18.47 0.90 42.33
N GLY A 614 18.07 1.78 41.42
CA GLY A 614 17.82 3.20 41.73
C GLY A 614 19.03 4.12 41.71
N THR A 615 20.24 3.66 41.34
CA THR A 615 21.45 4.51 41.41
C THR A 615 21.76 5.29 40.14
N SER A 616 21.12 4.96 39.02
CA SER A 616 21.29 5.63 37.72
C SER A 616 20.01 5.58 36.88
N PRO A 617 19.81 6.47 35.89
CA PRO A 617 18.72 6.33 34.93
C PRO A 617 18.89 5.05 34.09
N ARG A 618 17.78 4.46 33.66
CA ARG A 618 17.77 3.42 32.63
C ARG A 618 16.66 3.69 31.63
N PHE A 619 16.96 3.46 30.36
CA PHE A 619 16.09 3.77 29.23
C PHE A 619 15.54 2.48 28.64
N ILE A 620 14.26 2.50 28.25
CA ILE A 620 13.53 1.36 27.68
C ILE A 620 12.70 1.91 26.52
N ILE A 621 12.82 1.32 25.34
CA ILE A 621 12.03 1.71 24.16
C ILE A 621 11.23 0.51 23.70
N ILE A 622 9.92 0.65 23.64
CA ILE A 622 8.97 -0.40 23.25
C ILE A 622 8.32 0.03 21.95
N GLN A 623 8.57 -0.73 20.88
CA GLN A 623 7.87 -0.61 19.62
C GLN A 623 6.84 -1.73 19.51
N ALA A 624 5.60 -1.37 19.21
CA ALA A 624 4.49 -2.30 19.07
C ALA A 624 3.76 -2.10 17.73
N GLN A 625 3.20 -3.20 17.22
CA GLN A 625 2.63 -3.27 15.89
C GLN A 625 1.11 -3.07 15.89
N PRO A 626 0.54 -2.35 14.91
CA PRO A 626 -0.87 -1.95 14.91
C PRO A 626 -1.83 -3.06 14.44
N TRP A 627 -1.33 -4.07 13.74
CA TRP A 627 -2.10 -5.10 13.03
C TRP A 627 -2.83 -6.11 13.93
N GLN A 628 -2.44 -6.26 15.20
CA GLN A 628 -3.14 -7.11 16.18
C GLN A 628 -3.86 -6.28 17.25
N ASN A 629 -4.45 -5.15 16.84
CA ASN A 629 -5.26 -4.29 17.70
C ASN A 629 -4.48 -3.66 18.87
N VAL A 630 -3.19 -3.40 18.69
CA VAL A 630 -2.48 -2.47 19.57
C VAL A 630 -2.87 -1.05 19.19
N THR A 631 -3.40 -0.31 20.15
CA THR A 631 -3.96 1.03 19.96
C THR A 631 -3.40 2.00 21.00
N PRO A 632 -3.67 3.32 20.90
CA PRO A 632 -3.37 4.26 21.97
C PRO A 632 -3.92 3.85 23.35
N THR A 633 -5.10 3.22 23.40
CA THR A 633 -5.66 2.64 24.63
C THR A 633 -4.75 1.56 25.22
N SER A 634 -4.16 0.69 24.39
CA SER A 634 -3.22 -0.34 24.84
C SER A 634 -1.99 0.28 25.52
N PHE A 635 -1.39 1.32 24.94
CA PHE A 635 -0.25 2.01 25.52
C PHE A 635 -0.60 2.71 26.84
N LYS A 636 -1.78 3.34 26.93
CA LYS A 636 -2.31 3.92 28.17
C LYS A 636 -2.46 2.87 29.27
N ASN A 637 -3.01 1.70 28.95
CA ASN A 637 -3.19 0.61 29.91
C ASN A 637 -1.85 0.08 30.43
N VAL A 638 -0.86 -0.08 29.54
CA VAL A 638 0.51 -0.46 29.95
C VAL A 638 1.13 0.63 30.82
N ALA A 639 1.07 1.90 30.42
CA ALA A 639 1.59 3.02 31.21
C ALA A 639 0.99 3.07 32.63
N ASN A 640 -0.33 2.88 32.76
CA ASN A 640 -1.04 2.87 34.04
C ASN A 640 -0.67 1.68 34.94
N SER A 641 -0.09 0.61 34.37
CA SER A 641 0.39 -0.54 35.15
C SER A 641 1.78 -0.32 35.77
N LEU A 642 2.50 0.73 35.35
CA LEU A 642 3.84 1.03 35.84
C LEU A 642 3.78 1.76 37.19
N ASN A 643 4.66 1.39 38.11
CA ASN A 643 4.75 2.04 39.42
C ASN A 643 5.56 3.35 39.37
N ALA A 644 5.70 4.03 40.51
CA ALA A 644 6.36 5.33 40.62
C ALA A 644 7.86 5.35 40.25
N ASN A 645 8.51 4.21 40.02
CA ASN A 645 9.90 4.15 39.54
C ASN A 645 10.01 4.43 38.03
N TYR A 646 8.91 4.32 37.30
CA TYR A 646 8.87 4.53 35.86
C TYR A 646 8.38 5.93 35.51
N ILE A 647 8.88 6.47 34.39
CA ILE A 647 8.37 7.68 33.76
C ILE A 647 8.18 7.38 32.27
N VAL A 648 6.95 7.49 31.79
CA VAL A 648 6.65 7.38 30.36
C VAL A 648 6.97 8.70 29.67
N VAL A 649 7.75 8.67 28.60
CA VAL A 649 8.22 9.85 27.86
C VAL A 649 8.08 9.65 26.36
N ARG A 650 8.10 10.75 25.60
CA ARG A 650 8.14 10.72 24.13
C ARG A 650 9.48 10.12 23.65
N PRO A 651 9.55 9.52 22.45
CA PRO A 651 10.81 9.09 21.85
C PRO A 651 11.85 10.21 21.68
N ASP A 652 11.45 11.42 21.28
CA ASP A 652 12.37 12.56 21.23
C ASP A 652 12.96 12.90 22.62
N HIS A 653 12.12 12.91 23.66
CA HIS A 653 12.54 13.12 25.05
C HIS A 653 13.45 12.01 25.57
N ILE A 654 13.20 10.73 25.25
CA ILE A 654 14.09 9.65 25.72
C ILE A 654 15.50 9.82 25.15
N PHE A 655 15.63 10.21 23.88
CA PHE A 655 16.94 10.50 23.30
C PHE A 655 17.57 11.77 23.86
N GLN A 656 16.79 12.82 24.17
CA GLN A 656 17.32 13.98 24.90
C GLN A 656 17.89 13.60 26.28
N LEU A 657 17.21 12.72 27.02
CA LEU A 657 17.66 12.23 28.33
C LEU A 657 18.88 11.31 28.22
N ILE A 658 18.93 10.44 27.21
CA ILE A 658 20.12 9.61 26.91
C ILE A 658 21.32 10.52 26.63
N ARG A 659 21.13 11.57 25.83
CA ARG A 659 22.18 12.54 25.50
C ARG A 659 22.70 13.23 26.76
N GLU A 660 21.82 13.74 27.60
CA GLU A 660 22.17 14.38 28.87
C GLU A 660 22.92 13.43 29.81
N ALA A 661 22.44 12.18 29.96
CA ALA A 661 23.08 11.17 30.80
C ALA A 661 24.49 10.77 30.33
N ASN A 662 24.82 11.02 29.06
CA ASN A 662 26.12 10.72 28.45
C ASN A 662 26.95 11.98 28.14
N GLY A 663 26.57 13.15 28.68
CA GLY A 663 27.31 14.40 28.48
C GLY A 663 27.27 14.95 27.04
N LEU A 664 26.29 14.53 26.24
CA LEU A 664 26.08 15.01 24.87
C LEU A 664 25.17 16.24 24.85
N PRO A 665 25.28 17.13 23.83
CA PRO A 665 24.35 18.24 23.68
C PRO A 665 22.91 17.75 23.56
N VAL A 666 22.01 18.20 24.44
CA VAL A 666 20.61 17.73 24.51
C VAL A 666 19.84 17.99 23.22
N ASN A 667 20.09 19.11 22.55
CA ASN A 667 19.52 19.46 21.25
C ASN A 667 20.67 19.73 20.25
N PRO A 668 21.04 18.76 19.40
CA PRO A 668 21.95 19.01 18.29
C PRO A 668 21.26 19.90 17.23
N GLN A 669 22.06 20.58 16.41
CA GLN A 669 21.64 21.63 15.46
C GLN A 669 20.90 21.12 14.21
#